data_AF-A0A1Y6K3P0-F1
#
_entry.id   AF-A0A1Y6K3P0-F1
#
_cell.length_a   1.000
_cell.length_b   1.000
_cell.length_c   1.000
_cell.angle_alpha   90.00
_cell.angle_beta   90.00
_cell.angle_gamma   90.00
#
_symmetry.space_group_name_H-M   'P 1'
#
loop_
_entity.id
_entity.type
_entity.pdbx_description
1 polymer ?
#
loop_
_entity_poly.entity_id
_entity_poly.type
_entity_poly.pdbx_seq_one_letter_code
_entity_poly.pdbx_strand_id
1 'polypeptide(L)'
;MKNEKKSAKPFIVFPCRVYPHAFLQAPYKRVKKLIDGDSQGTTPDVPSKAPIPIAVEQDTTLGGLEGEPARVQIPAGAFMTDASASISYSDTLPALPEEGWVGLGATLNVELESAQTRSDQPMQVRMKFDAAGIKEPGEVFVGYYNEQHGWYFFKPDSVDLDQGVLTFTTFHFSQHAPFSAEEAKRIEKYLEQKATETFVKETTLGKSQEEVEAMVKTILEQGAGIKDNRVLEIITKGVVEQMPFGSIAVAIYDHDSEELTQSTLEETLKVLGKYVASDDNLLKEITSDQVKSFANDLTNNAILISDLKKFANRVVELSNEVITNVWFNPELEKAFQVYKNGAEGEWFGYSVDAQDWDQLSPQMRGVFAKVQSDYVSSYCNRRGIDPDQLSEDERNAIARNGMEALKAQFDERLSNQEKIDEIKDKQEKLIELFANQQLLIRDSVNPMYAGQEDLETLMNRLFLMTEKIMRDTGRTEIIFHSFDEDIDRPGTQIYGQQIAQLARTWYINREISPEQAEKAYHQALIDMGLIEDENLIHGVEPQKVTCTGDYVITFTNVYDDGSTRVCSFTIPFSLEFWNVGALGGAEYSGASYTWSYVNFLWDDCSVDNLGERVSTGEFSGGPDGHATIGWANFSLNSGATASISFSDEDENVSGSCTILNTSAFSGWK
;
A
#
# COMPACT_ATOMS: atom_id res chain seq x y z
N MET A 1 -63.87 5.74 -22.02
CA MET A 1 -63.94 4.97 -20.75
C MET A 1 -62.54 4.49 -20.43
N LYS A 2 -61.83 5.28 -19.61
CA LYS A 2 -61.21 4.89 -18.32
C LYS A 2 -60.17 3.76 -18.42
N ASN A 3 -58.90 4.15 -18.35
CA ASN A 3 -57.99 3.50 -17.40
C ASN A 3 -57.02 4.55 -16.82
N GLU A 4 -57.03 4.59 -15.50
CA GLU A 4 -56.32 5.52 -14.62
C GLU A 4 -54.83 5.20 -14.59
N LYS A 5 -53.98 6.16 -14.95
CA LYS A 5 -52.56 6.14 -14.56
C LYS A 5 -52.45 6.83 -13.20
N LYS A 6 -52.11 6.06 -12.17
CA LYS A 6 -51.70 6.57 -10.85
C LYS A 6 -50.40 7.36 -11.00
N SER A 7 -50.44 8.56 -10.43
CA SER A 7 -49.35 9.52 -10.27
C SER A 7 -48.19 8.94 -9.48
N ALA A 8 -47.00 8.83 -10.09
CA ALA A 8 -45.73 8.78 -9.38
C ALA A 8 -45.28 10.23 -9.08
N LYS A 9 -44.95 10.51 -7.81
CA LYS A 9 -44.47 11.80 -7.32
C LYS A 9 -43.13 12.14 -8.02
N PRO A 10 -42.88 13.40 -8.41
CA PRO A 10 -41.58 13.80 -8.92
C PRO A 10 -40.56 13.81 -7.78
N PHE A 11 -39.44 13.11 -7.98
CA PHE A 11 -38.22 13.32 -7.20
C PHE A 11 -37.79 14.77 -7.34
N ILE A 12 -37.65 15.46 -6.22
CA ILE A 12 -37.09 16.80 -6.14
C ILE A 12 -35.60 16.66 -6.43
N VAL A 13 -35.22 16.93 -7.67
CA VAL A 13 -33.83 17.24 -8.04
C VAL A 13 -33.54 18.59 -7.39
N PHE A 14 -32.71 18.60 -6.34
CA PHE A 14 -32.10 19.84 -5.89
C PHE A 14 -31.12 20.29 -6.99
N PRO A 15 -31.32 21.47 -7.61
CA PRO A 15 -30.33 21.98 -8.54
C PRO A 15 -29.06 22.30 -7.75
N CYS A 16 -27.95 21.63 -8.13
CA CYS A 16 -26.61 22.09 -7.78
C CYS A 16 -26.53 23.58 -8.13
N ARG A 17 -26.51 24.42 -7.10
CA ARG A 17 -26.11 25.82 -7.26
C ARG A 17 -24.65 25.79 -7.68
N VAL A 18 -24.42 26.09 -8.95
CA VAL A 18 -23.14 26.56 -9.45
C VAL A 18 -22.83 27.83 -8.66
N TYR A 19 -21.99 27.70 -7.63
CA TYR A 19 -21.36 28.86 -7.00
C TYR A 19 -20.25 29.35 -7.95
N PRO A 20 -20.16 30.65 -8.20
CA PRO A 20 -19.20 31.18 -9.15
C PRO A 20 -17.76 30.92 -8.69
N HIS A 21 -16.96 30.38 -9.61
CA HIS A 21 -15.50 30.31 -9.61
C HIS A 21 -14.85 31.67 -9.26
N ALA A 22 -14.73 32.00 -7.97
CA ALA A 22 -14.14 33.26 -7.57
C ALA A 22 -13.51 33.23 -6.17
N PHE A 23 -12.81 32.16 -5.80
CA PHE A 23 -11.75 32.16 -4.79
C PHE A 23 -10.81 31.01 -5.19
N LEU A 24 -9.50 31.27 -5.28
CA LEU A 24 -8.41 30.40 -5.79
C LEU A 24 -7.94 30.60 -7.25
N GLN A 25 -8.28 31.70 -7.92
CA GLN A 25 -7.53 32.12 -9.12
C GLN A 25 -7.21 33.61 -9.12
N ALA A 26 -5.96 33.96 -8.82
CA ALA A 26 -5.31 35.19 -9.28
C ALA A 26 -3.78 34.94 -9.39
N PRO A 27 -3.08 35.60 -10.34
CA PRO A 27 -2.12 34.91 -11.19
C PRO A 27 -0.65 35.28 -10.95
N TYR A 28 0.21 34.28 -11.20
CA TYR A 28 1.60 34.43 -11.64
C TYR A 28 1.71 35.43 -12.82
N LYS A 29 2.35 36.58 -12.57
CA LYS A 29 3.39 37.25 -13.41
C LYS A 29 3.45 38.77 -13.16
N ARG A 30 4.69 39.21 -12.86
CA ARG A 30 5.34 40.47 -13.26
C ARG A 30 5.18 41.69 -12.34
N VAL A 31 6.16 41.86 -11.44
CA VAL A 31 6.78 43.17 -11.18
C VAL A 31 8.31 43.01 -11.21
N LYS A 32 8.91 43.28 -12.37
CA LYS A 32 10.34 43.57 -12.51
C LYS A 32 10.46 45.04 -12.88
N LYS A 33 10.54 45.92 -11.87
CA LYS A 33 11.23 47.24 -11.91
C LYS A 33 11.00 48.00 -10.59
N LEU A 34 12.05 48.69 -10.14
CA LEU A 34 12.26 49.35 -8.84
C LEU A 34 12.82 48.33 -7.84
N ILE A 35 14.12 48.28 -7.52
CA ILE A 35 15.10 49.35 -7.32
C ILE A 35 16.48 48.80 -7.72
N ASP A 36 17.13 49.45 -8.70
CA ASP A 36 18.59 49.43 -8.77
C ASP A 36 19.10 50.18 -7.55
N GLY A 37 19.70 49.45 -6.62
CA GLY A 37 20.38 49.97 -5.45
C GLY A 37 21.30 48.89 -4.94
N ASP A 38 22.57 48.99 -5.29
CA ASP A 38 23.66 48.25 -4.66
C ASP A 38 23.47 48.30 -3.14
N SER A 39 23.15 47.18 -2.53
CA SER A 39 23.39 46.95 -1.12
C SER A 39 24.26 45.71 -1.00
N GLN A 40 25.57 45.93 -1.10
CA GLN A 40 26.52 45.12 -0.35
C GLN A 40 26.09 45.21 1.12
N GLY A 41 25.35 44.19 1.58
CA GLY A 41 24.95 44.04 2.96
C GLY A 41 26.20 43.78 3.79
N THR A 42 26.72 44.82 4.41
CA THR A 42 27.57 44.66 5.58
C THR A 42 26.69 44.18 6.72
N THR A 43 27.04 43.04 7.30
CA THR A 43 26.43 42.50 8.52
C THR A 43 26.42 43.59 9.60
N PRO A 44 25.27 43.89 10.23
CA PRO A 44 25.26 44.77 11.38
C PRO A 44 26.12 44.13 12.48
N ASP A 45 27.10 44.89 12.98
CA ASP A 45 27.97 44.53 14.10
C ASP A 45 27.12 44.41 15.38
N VAL A 46 26.52 43.23 15.60
CA VAL A 46 25.99 42.85 16.90
C VAL A 46 27.20 42.46 17.75
N PRO A 47 27.34 42.96 18.99
CA PRO A 47 28.47 42.60 19.84
C PRO A 47 28.45 41.09 20.10
N SER A 48 29.33 40.37 19.40
CA SER A 48 29.63 38.97 19.69
C SER A 48 30.16 38.88 21.11
N LYS A 49 29.59 37.97 21.90
CA LYS A 49 30.08 37.75 23.27
C LYS A 49 31.47 37.14 23.19
N ALA A 50 32.28 37.42 24.21
CA ALA A 50 33.60 36.82 24.34
C ALA A 50 33.49 35.28 24.19
N PRO A 51 34.44 34.63 23.47
CA PRO A 51 34.41 33.19 23.28
C PRO A 51 34.33 32.45 24.62
N ILE A 52 33.40 31.51 24.71
CA ILE A 52 33.21 30.64 25.87
C ILE A 52 34.02 29.36 25.61
N PRO A 53 34.93 28.97 26.52
CA PRO A 53 35.64 27.71 26.40
C PRO A 53 34.69 26.52 26.45
N ILE A 54 34.89 25.57 25.54
CA ILE A 54 34.22 24.28 25.49
C ILE A 54 35.27 23.22 25.84
N ALA A 55 35.23 22.74 27.08
CA ALA A 55 36.16 21.72 27.56
C ALA A 55 35.69 20.33 27.13
N VAL A 56 36.62 19.46 26.71
CA VAL A 56 36.29 18.10 26.22
C VAL A 56 35.49 17.29 27.24
N GLU A 57 35.86 17.36 28.51
CA GLU A 57 35.36 16.48 29.57
C GLU A 57 34.12 17.04 30.31
N GLN A 58 33.53 18.16 29.85
CA GLN A 58 32.46 18.83 30.58
C GLN A 58 31.36 19.35 29.66
N ASP A 59 30.12 19.22 30.12
CA ASP A 59 28.98 19.86 29.48
C ASP A 59 29.15 21.39 29.50
N THR A 60 28.92 22.00 28.35
CA THR A 60 29.00 23.45 28.17
C THR A 60 27.64 23.98 27.73
N THR A 61 27.22 25.12 28.28
CA THR A 61 26.03 25.84 27.83
C THR A 61 26.45 27.17 27.23
N LEU A 62 26.03 27.45 26.00
CA LEU A 62 26.13 28.77 25.38
C LEU A 62 24.77 29.48 25.47
N GLY A 63 24.79 30.79 25.73
CA GLY A 63 23.59 31.60 25.86
C GLY A 63 22.77 31.29 27.12
N GLY A 64 21.45 31.51 27.05
CA GLY A 64 20.53 31.15 28.13
C GLY A 64 20.62 31.99 29.41
N LEU A 65 21.23 33.19 29.38
CA LEU A 65 21.05 34.18 30.46
C LEU A 65 19.62 34.76 30.39
N GLU A 66 19.14 35.29 31.50
CA GLU A 66 17.79 35.89 31.60
C GLU A 66 17.58 36.93 30.49
N GLY A 67 16.55 36.74 29.66
CA GLY A 67 16.23 37.62 28.53
C GLY A 67 16.81 37.19 27.17
N GLU A 68 17.66 36.17 27.11
CA GLU A 68 18.23 35.73 25.82
C GLU A 68 17.24 34.92 24.96
N PRO A 69 17.35 35.01 23.62
CA PRO A 69 16.43 34.36 22.70
C PRO A 69 16.75 32.88 22.48
N ALA A 70 17.97 32.41 22.78
CA ALA A 70 18.33 31.00 22.60
C ALA A 70 19.30 30.47 23.66
N ARG A 71 19.39 29.15 23.73
CA ARG A 71 20.34 28.38 24.54
C ARG A 71 20.85 27.20 23.72
N VAL A 72 22.15 26.97 23.76
CA VAL A 72 22.82 25.81 23.16
C VAL A 72 23.42 24.95 24.27
N GLN A 73 23.13 23.66 24.25
CA GLN A 73 23.69 22.67 25.17
C GLN A 73 24.65 21.78 24.39
N ILE A 74 25.91 21.77 24.81
CA ILE A 74 27.01 21.02 24.22
C ILE A 74 27.43 19.98 25.26
N PRO A 75 27.19 18.69 25.03
CA PRO A 75 27.59 17.65 25.99
C PRO A 75 29.11 17.44 26.00
N ALA A 76 29.62 16.90 27.10
CA ALA A 76 30.99 16.39 27.17
C ALA A 76 31.26 15.38 26.03
N GLY A 77 32.48 15.38 25.50
CA GLY A 77 32.89 14.55 24.37
C GLY A 77 32.35 15.02 23.01
N ALA A 78 31.67 16.16 22.92
CA ALA A 78 31.24 16.72 21.64
C ALA A 78 32.41 17.08 20.71
N PHE A 79 33.59 17.39 21.27
CA PHE A 79 34.80 17.72 20.52
C PHE A 79 36.00 16.93 21.07
N MET A 80 36.92 16.52 20.20
CA MET A 80 38.11 15.74 20.59
C MET A 80 39.19 16.55 21.31
N THR A 81 39.18 17.88 21.14
CA THR A 81 40.09 18.82 21.78
C THR A 81 39.30 20.02 22.29
N ASP A 82 39.85 20.73 23.28
CA ASP A 82 39.25 21.96 23.77
C ASP A 82 39.00 22.92 22.60
N ALA A 83 37.80 23.49 22.58
CA ALA A 83 37.35 24.45 21.59
C ALA A 83 36.90 25.74 22.29
N SER A 84 36.58 26.76 21.52
CA SER A 84 35.82 27.89 22.05
C SER A 84 34.73 28.29 21.07
N ALA A 85 33.64 28.86 21.58
CA ALA A 85 32.57 29.34 20.72
C ALA A 85 32.06 30.69 21.19
N SER A 86 31.76 31.57 20.24
CA SER A 86 31.04 32.81 20.47
C SER A 86 29.57 32.63 20.08
N ILE A 87 28.68 33.34 20.77
CA ILE A 87 27.25 33.33 20.49
C ILE A 87 26.76 34.76 20.31
N SER A 88 26.00 35.00 19.25
CA SER A 88 25.40 36.29 18.93
C SER A 88 23.97 36.12 18.41
N TYR A 89 23.17 37.19 18.53
CA TYR A 89 21.77 37.20 18.15
C TYR A 89 21.45 38.43 17.29
N SER A 90 20.74 38.24 16.18
CA SER A 90 20.34 39.32 15.30
C SER A 90 18.83 39.31 15.09
N ASP A 91 18.17 40.45 15.32
CA ASP A 91 16.75 40.63 14.99
C ASP A 91 16.52 40.77 13.47
N THR A 92 17.60 40.85 12.69
CA THR A 92 17.57 40.89 11.23
C THR A 92 18.04 39.57 10.63
N LEU A 93 17.31 39.07 9.64
CA LEU A 93 17.71 37.88 8.90
C LEU A 93 18.92 38.19 7.98
N PRO A 94 19.87 37.25 7.82
CA PRO A 94 21.04 37.43 6.93
C PRO A 94 20.66 37.57 5.45
N ALA A 95 19.59 36.92 5.02
CA ALA A 95 19.00 37.06 3.69
C ALA A 95 17.48 36.87 3.78
N LEU A 96 16.74 37.43 2.82
CA LEU A 96 15.31 37.16 2.70
C LEU A 96 15.09 35.69 2.30
N PRO A 97 14.18 34.96 2.97
CA PRO A 97 13.81 33.62 2.54
C PRO A 97 12.96 33.68 1.26
N GLU A 98 12.75 32.53 0.63
CA GLU A 98 11.79 32.40 -0.46
C GLU A 98 10.36 32.77 -0.01
N GLU A 99 9.48 33.08 -0.97
CA GLU A 99 8.06 33.34 -0.71
C GLU A 99 7.41 32.15 0.02
N GLY A 100 6.54 32.46 0.99
CA GLY A 100 5.87 31.46 1.83
C GLY A 100 6.55 31.16 3.16
N TRP A 101 7.70 31.77 3.45
CA TRP A 101 8.39 31.67 4.75
C TRP A 101 8.38 33.00 5.50
N VAL A 102 8.05 32.97 6.79
CA VAL A 102 8.00 34.16 7.65
C VAL A 102 8.86 33.96 8.88
N GLY A 103 9.82 34.86 9.11
CA GLY A 103 10.68 34.80 10.30
C GLY A 103 9.88 35.08 11.58
N LEU A 104 10.07 34.25 12.61
CA LEU A 104 9.35 34.34 13.88
C LEU A 104 10.20 34.88 15.03
N GLY A 105 11.47 35.22 14.81
CA GLY A 105 12.33 35.63 15.91
C GLY A 105 13.76 35.90 15.48
N ALA A 106 14.61 36.09 16.49
CA ALA A 106 16.02 36.41 16.29
C ALA A 106 16.79 35.25 15.64
N THR A 107 17.73 35.60 14.78
CA THR A 107 18.74 34.69 14.24
C THR A 107 19.78 34.41 15.33
N LEU A 108 20.03 33.14 15.62
CA LEU A 108 21.14 32.64 16.42
C LEU A 108 22.34 32.40 15.52
N ASN A 109 23.47 33.04 15.83
CA ASN A 109 24.76 32.73 15.22
C ASN A 109 25.70 32.15 16.28
N VAL A 110 26.33 31.03 15.96
CA VAL A 110 27.37 30.41 16.79
C VAL A 110 28.62 30.26 15.94
N GLU A 111 29.69 30.96 16.33
CA GLU A 111 30.99 30.87 15.67
C GLU A 111 31.88 29.96 16.49
N LEU A 112 32.35 28.87 15.87
CA LEU A 112 33.18 27.88 16.52
C LEU A 112 34.65 28.09 16.15
N GLU A 113 35.49 28.23 17.17
CA GLU A 113 36.94 28.18 17.03
C GLU A 113 37.40 26.75 17.32
N SER A 114 37.40 25.92 16.28
CA SER A 114 37.84 24.52 16.34
C SER A 114 38.32 24.05 14.97
N ALA A 115 39.26 23.10 14.97
CA ALA A 115 39.59 22.35 13.75
C ALA A 115 38.48 21.34 13.37
N GLN A 116 37.63 20.98 14.33
CA GLN A 116 36.49 20.11 14.15
C GLN A 116 35.23 20.95 13.91
N THR A 117 34.65 20.86 12.71
CA THR A 117 33.46 21.60 12.29
C THR A 117 32.14 20.92 12.70
N ARG A 118 32.19 19.59 12.89
CA ARG A 118 31.05 18.75 13.31
C ARG A 118 31.34 18.01 14.60
N SER A 119 30.40 18.01 15.55
CA SER A 119 30.54 17.36 16.86
C SER A 119 30.42 15.84 16.80
N ASP A 120 31.03 15.17 17.77
CA ASP A 120 30.92 13.71 17.97
C ASP A 120 29.71 13.31 18.83
N GLN A 121 29.08 14.29 19.49
CA GLN A 121 27.87 14.13 20.30
C GLN A 121 26.77 15.11 19.85
N PRO A 122 25.49 14.74 19.93
CA PRO A 122 24.39 15.61 19.55
C PRO A 122 24.30 16.82 20.47
N MET A 123 24.21 18.01 19.89
CA MET A 123 24.01 19.27 20.61
C MET A 123 22.54 19.67 20.54
N GLN A 124 21.99 20.19 21.63
CA GLN A 124 20.61 20.64 21.68
C GLN A 124 20.54 22.15 21.63
N VAL A 125 19.76 22.68 20.68
CA VAL A 125 19.48 24.11 20.56
C VAL A 125 18.01 24.35 20.92
N ARG A 126 17.79 25.31 21.81
CA ARG A 126 16.45 25.77 22.21
C ARG A 126 16.33 27.25 21.86
N MET A 127 15.32 27.62 21.08
CA MET A 127 15.09 28.99 20.61
C MET A 127 13.68 29.48 20.96
N LYS A 128 13.56 30.75 21.36
CA LYS A 128 12.29 31.45 21.49
C LYS A 128 11.84 31.98 20.14
N PHE A 129 10.53 32.02 19.93
CA PHE A 129 9.90 32.61 18.76
C PHE A 129 8.58 33.28 19.13
N ASP A 130 8.11 34.17 18.27
CA ASP A 130 6.80 34.80 18.37
C ASP A 130 5.71 33.81 17.91
N ALA A 131 4.97 33.27 18.88
CA ALA A 131 3.86 32.36 18.62
C ALA A 131 2.58 33.09 18.17
N ALA A 132 2.58 34.43 18.13
CA ALA A 132 1.40 35.18 17.73
C ALA A 132 0.97 34.82 16.29
N GLY A 133 -0.26 34.30 16.16
CA GLY A 133 -0.84 33.93 14.87
C GLY A 133 -0.51 32.52 14.40
N ILE A 134 0.34 31.79 15.11
CA ILE A 134 0.60 30.36 14.85
C ILE A 134 -0.54 29.54 15.44
N LYS A 135 -1.16 28.68 14.64
CA LYS A 135 -2.33 27.89 15.04
C LYS A 135 -1.96 26.48 15.44
N GLU A 136 -0.96 25.90 14.79
CA GLU A 136 -0.53 24.53 15.04
C GLU A 136 1.01 24.40 15.05
N PRO A 137 1.57 23.47 15.85
CA PRO A 137 3.02 23.24 15.92
C PRO A 137 3.69 22.97 14.56
N GLY A 138 2.96 22.29 13.65
CA GLY A 138 3.44 21.96 12.30
C GLY A 138 3.70 23.16 11.38
N GLU A 139 3.29 24.37 11.77
CA GLU A 139 3.64 25.60 11.06
C GLU A 139 5.08 26.05 11.32
N VAL A 140 5.71 25.61 12.42
CA VAL A 140 7.01 26.13 12.88
C VAL A 140 8.16 25.28 12.37
N PHE A 141 9.16 25.94 11.78
CA PHE A 141 10.36 25.35 11.20
C PHE A 141 11.62 26.05 11.71
N VAL A 142 12.75 25.36 11.57
CA VAL A 142 14.08 25.94 11.75
C VAL A 142 14.65 26.22 10.38
N GLY A 143 15.04 27.47 10.14
CA GLY A 143 15.87 27.86 8.99
C GLY A 143 17.33 27.78 9.39
N TYR A 144 18.14 27.10 8.57
CA TYR A 144 19.59 27.09 8.59
C TYR A 144 20.08 27.92 7.40
N TYR A 145 21.00 28.86 7.62
CA TYR A 145 21.53 29.72 6.57
C TYR A 145 23.01 29.44 6.28
N ASN A 146 23.36 29.35 5.01
CA ASN A 146 24.74 29.39 4.53
C ASN A 146 24.85 30.44 3.42
N GLU A 147 25.96 31.15 3.37
CA GLU A 147 26.16 32.24 2.41
C GLU A 147 26.15 31.78 0.95
N GLN A 148 26.60 30.56 0.66
CA GLN A 148 26.72 30.04 -0.71
C GLN A 148 25.46 29.31 -1.19
N HIS A 149 24.71 28.71 -0.27
CA HIS A 149 23.57 27.83 -0.58
C HIS A 149 22.21 28.42 -0.14
N GLY A 150 22.21 29.50 0.63
CA GLY A 150 21.00 30.16 1.11
C GLY A 150 20.36 29.45 2.30
N TRP A 151 19.03 29.57 2.41
CA TRP A 151 18.24 28.98 3.49
C TRP A 151 17.88 27.53 3.21
N TYR A 152 18.05 26.67 4.21
CA TYR A 152 17.50 25.33 4.27
C TYR A 152 16.56 25.21 5.47
N PHE A 153 15.37 24.64 5.26
CA PHE A 153 14.34 24.55 6.27
C PHE A 153 14.07 23.10 6.68
N PHE A 154 13.97 22.86 7.99
CA PHE A 154 13.66 21.55 8.55
C PHE A 154 12.75 21.67 9.77
N LYS A 155 12.05 20.58 10.12
CA LYS A 155 11.18 20.55 11.30
C LYS A 155 12.03 20.44 12.58
N PRO A 156 11.71 21.19 13.64
CA PRO A 156 12.34 21.02 14.94
C PRO A 156 11.93 19.69 15.59
N ASP A 157 12.71 19.24 16.58
CA ASP A 157 12.39 18.04 17.38
C ASP A 157 11.12 18.26 18.21
N SER A 158 10.87 19.49 18.66
CA SER A 158 9.65 19.86 19.38
C SER A 158 9.33 21.35 19.28
N VAL A 159 8.04 21.67 19.42
CA VAL A 159 7.49 23.03 19.46
C VAL A 159 6.50 23.12 20.61
N ASP A 160 6.72 24.09 21.49
CA ASP A 160 5.82 24.47 22.57
C ASP A 160 5.24 25.86 22.24
N LEU A 161 3.98 25.86 21.76
CA LEU A 161 3.28 27.09 21.37
C LEU A 161 2.94 27.97 22.59
N ASP A 162 2.69 27.38 23.75
CA ASP A 162 2.35 28.12 24.97
C ASP A 162 3.55 28.92 25.49
N GLN A 163 4.75 28.34 25.36
CA GLN A 163 6.00 29.00 25.75
C GLN A 163 6.64 29.81 24.60
N GLY A 164 6.18 29.63 23.36
CA GLY A 164 6.83 30.19 22.17
C GLY A 164 8.26 29.69 22.02
N VAL A 165 8.46 28.38 22.15
CA VAL A 165 9.79 27.75 22.17
C VAL A 165 9.86 26.58 21.20
N LEU A 166 10.91 26.52 20.40
CA LEU A 166 11.27 25.32 19.63
C LEU A 166 12.58 24.72 20.13
N THR A 167 12.75 23.42 19.95
CA THR A 167 14.00 22.70 20.25
C THR A 167 14.40 21.84 19.06
N PHE A 168 15.68 21.83 18.71
CA PHE A 168 16.22 20.96 17.67
C PHE A 168 17.62 20.46 18.01
N THR A 169 17.99 19.33 17.42
CA THR A 169 19.30 18.71 17.54
C THR A 169 20.18 19.09 16.35
N THR A 170 21.46 19.35 16.60
CA THR A 170 22.45 19.59 15.55
C THR A 170 23.81 19.00 15.92
N PHE A 171 24.61 18.70 14.91
CA PHE A 171 26.01 18.31 15.05
C PHE A 171 26.96 19.37 14.51
N HIS A 172 26.46 20.53 14.09
CA HIS A 172 27.28 21.61 13.55
C HIS A 172 26.73 22.96 14.00
N PHE A 173 27.60 23.96 14.00
CA PHE A 173 27.20 25.35 14.25
C PHE A 173 27.04 26.12 12.96
N SER A 174 26.09 27.07 12.97
CA SER A 174 25.79 27.99 11.88
C SER A 174 24.72 28.99 12.33
N GLN A 175 24.26 29.81 11.40
CA GLN A 175 23.14 30.73 11.57
C GLN A 175 21.81 29.97 11.48
N HIS A 176 21.02 30.07 12.54
CA HIS A 176 19.70 29.46 12.64
C HIS A 176 18.65 30.50 13.01
N ALA A 177 17.43 30.39 12.49
CA ALA A 177 16.31 31.24 12.90
C ALA A 177 14.99 30.46 12.90
N PRO A 178 14.03 30.81 13.77
CA PRO A 178 12.70 30.22 13.75
C PRO A 178 11.87 30.84 12.63
N PHE A 179 11.13 30.02 11.89
CA PHE A 179 10.24 30.44 10.81
C PHE A 179 8.86 29.80 10.94
N SER A 180 7.84 30.45 10.39
CA SER A 180 6.61 29.79 10.00
C SER A 180 6.57 29.54 8.49
N ALA A 181 5.88 28.47 8.11
CA ALA A 181 5.62 28.10 6.72
C ALA A 181 4.15 28.30 6.38
N GLU A 182 3.88 28.94 5.25
CA GLU A 182 2.56 28.93 4.65
C GLU A 182 2.14 27.49 4.26
N GLU A 183 0.83 27.28 4.13
CA GLU A 183 0.25 25.96 3.88
C GLU A 183 0.87 25.25 2.66
N ALA A 184 1.11 25.98 1.56
CA ALA A 184 1.74 25.43 0.36
C ALA A 184 3.16 24.90 0.63
N LYS A 185 3.97 25.62 1.43
CA LYS A 185 5.32 25.17 1.81
C LYS A 185 5.30 23.96 2.73
N ARG A 186 4.29 23.86 3.59
CA ARG A 186 4.09 22.67 4.43
C ARG A 186 3.72 21.44 3.59
N ILE A 187 2.82 21.61 2.63
CA ILE A 187 2.46 20.55 1.68
C ILE A 187 3.68 20.12 0.88
N GLU A 188 4.43 21.06 0.31
CA GLU A 188 5.66 20.79 -0.45
C GLU A 188 6.65 19.95 0.37
N LYS A 189 6.98 20.39 1.60
CA LYS A 189 7.92 19.68 2.48
C LYS A 189 7.42 18.31 2.90
N TYR A 190 6.12 18.18 3.18
CA TYR A 190 5.51 16.91 3.50
C TYR A 190 5.59 15.93 2.31
N LEU A 191 5.32 16.40 1.09
CA LEU A 191 5.33 15.58 -0.12
C LEU A 191 6.74 15.15 -0.53
N GLU A 192 7.77 15.98 -0.32
CA GLU A 192 9.18 15.58 -0.49
C GLU A 192 9.54 14.37 0.38
N GLN A 193 9.15 14.43 1.65
CA GLN A 193 9.35 13.34 2.60
C GLN A 193 8.49 12.12 2.23
N LYS A 194 7.22 12.34 1.89
CA LYS A 194 6.26 11.28 1.60
C LYS A 194 6.60 10.52 0.31
N ALA A 195 7.07 11.21 -0.72
CA ALA A 195 7.50 10.59 -1.96
C ALA A 195 8.73 9.68 -1.75
N THR A 196 9.69 10.15 -0.94
CA THR A 196 10.85 9.33 -0.54
C THR A 196 10.40 8.12 0.27
N GLU A 197 9.49 8.28 1.24
CA GLU A 197 8.90 7.18 2.00
C GLU A 197 8.24 6.14 1.07
N THR A 198 7.38 6.60 0.16
CA THR A 198 6.67 5.73 -0.79
C THR A 198 7.65 5.00 -1.70
N PHE A 199 8.65 5.68 -2.26
CA PHE A 199 9.69 5.05 -3.08
C PHE A 199 10.42 3.94 -2.32
N VAL A 200 10.82 4.21 -1.08
CA VAL A 200 11.50 3.23 -0.25
C VAL A 200 10.57 2.05 0.04
N LYS A 201 9.31 2.30 0.40
CA LYS A 201 8.31 1.23 0.62
C LYS A 201 8.12 0.36 -0.62
N GLU A 202 7.94 0.96 -1.80
CA GLU A 202 7.78 0.23 -3.06
C GLU A 202 9.02 -0.60 -3.41
N THR A 203 10.20 -0.03 -3.22
CA THR A 203 11.47 -0.68 -3.53
C THR A 203 11.78 -1.82 -2.55
N THR A 204 11.59 -1.58 -1.25
CA THR A 204 11.71 -2.59 -0.20
C THR A 204 10.69 -3.70 -0.37
N LEU A 205 9.45 -3.38 -0.74
CA LEU A 205 8.41 -4.37 -1.00
C LEU A 205 8.77 -5.26 -2.20
N GLY A 206 9.25 -4.69 -3.31
CA GLY A 206 9.70 -5.49 -4.45
C GLY A 206 10.80 -6.47 -4.07
N LYS A 207 11.83 -5.99 -3.34
CA LYS A 207 12.91 -6.85 -2.82
C LYS A 207 12.40 -7.90 -1.82
N SER A 208 11.40 -7.55 -1.00
CA SER A 208 10.79 -8.46 -0.03
C SER A 208 9.94 -9.53 -0.70
N GLN A 209 9.24 -9.20 -1.79
CA GLN A 209 8.53 -10.17 -2.63
C GLN A 209 9.52 -11.18 -3.23
N GLU A 210 10.66 -10.75 -3.77
CA GLU A 210 11.71 -11.66 -4.27
C GLU A 210 12.21 -12.65 -3.20
N GLU A 211 12.40 -12.18 -1.97
CA GLU A 211 12.81 -13.02 -0.85
C GLU A 211 11.70 -14.01 -0.43
N VAL A 212 10.43 -13.59 -0.46
CA VAL A 212 9.30 -14.51 -0.23
C VAL A 212 9.16 -15.52 -1.37
N GLU A 213 9.37 -15.12 -2.63
CA GLU A 213 9.42 -16.07 -3.74
C GLU A 213 10.51 -17.13 -3.54
N ALA A 214 11.67 -16.73 -3.02
CA ALA A 214 12.76 -17.65 -2.67
C ALA A 214 12.37 -18.58 -1.51
N MET A 215 11.62 -18.09 -0.51
CA MET A 215 11.04 -18.93 0.55
C MET A 215 10.10 -19.99 -0.02
N VAL A 216 9.17 -19.61 -0.89
CA VAL A 216 8.22 -20.54 -1.52
C VAL A 216 8.96 -21.60 -2.34
N LYS A 217 9.94 -21.19 -3.14
CA LYS A 217 10.80 -22.13 -3.91
C LYS A 217 11.53 -23.10 -2.98
N THR A 218 12.10 -22.61 -1.88
CA THR A 218 12.80 -23.43 -0.88
C THR A 218 11.86 -24.44 -0.21
N ILE A 219 10.64 -24.02 0.15
CA ILE A 219 9.60 -24.90 0.70
C ILE A 219 9.27 -26.03 -0.28
N LEU A 220 9.06 -25.70 -1.56
CA LEU A 220 8.72 -26.68 -2.60
C LEU A 220 9.88 -27.63 -2.90
N GLU A 221 11.10 -27.12 -3.04
CA GLU A 221 12.27 -27.91 -3.41
C GLU A 221 12.78 -28.78 -2.25
N GLN A 222 13.00 -28.18 -1.08
CA GLN A 222 13.61 -28.88 0.06
C GLN A 222 12.57 -29.62 0.90
N GLY A 223 11.35 -29.11 0.99
CA GLY A 223 10.29 -29.74 1.76
C GLY A 223 9.48 -30.75 0.93
N ALA A 224 9.04 -30.39 -0.28
CA ALA A 224 8.19 -31.28 -1.11
C ALA A 224 8.98 -32.09 -2.15
N GLY A 225 10.26 -31.78 -2.36
CA GLY A 225 11.06 -32.41 -3.42
C GLY A 225 10.62 -32.02 -4.84
N ILE A 226 9.79 -30.97 -4.98
CA ILE A 226 9.29 -30.47 -6.25
C ILE A 226 10.38 -29.63 -6.89
N LYS A 227 10.88 -30.06 -8.05
CA LYS A 227 11.94 -29.37 -8.81
C LYS A 227 11.53 -28.98 -10.22
N ASP A 228 10.26 -29.17 -10.57
CA ASP A 228 9.74 -28.77 -11.86
C ASP A 228 9.54 -27.25 -11.89
N ASN A 229 10.29 -26.57 -12.76
CA ASN A 229 10.29 -25.10 -12.85
C ASN A 229 8.91 -24.51 -13.13
N ARG A 230 8.05 -25.22 -13.87
CA ARG A 230 6.72 -24.74 -14.22
C ARG A 230 5.78 -24.83 -13.02
N VAL A 231 5.90 -25.89 -12.23
CA VAL A 231 5.18 -26.02 -10.95
C VAL A 231 5.65 -24.97 -9.95
N LEU A 232 6.97 -24.77 -9.83
CA LEU A 232 7.54 -23.75 -8.97
C LEU A 232 6.98 -22.36 -9.32
N GLU A 233 6.96 -21.99 -10.61
CA GLU A 233 6.45 -20.69 -11.06
C GLU A 233 4.94 -20.49 -10.77
N ILE A 234 4.11 -21.50 -11.06
CA ILE A 234 2.66 -21.43 -10.83
C ILE A 234 2.34 -21.29 -9.34
N ILE A 235 2.96 -22.10 -8.49
CA ILE A 235 2.71 -22.07 -7.05
C ILE A 235 3.29 -20.80 -6.44
N THR A 236 4.51 -20.40 -6.78
CA THR A 236 5.11 -19.15 -6.31
C THR A 236 4.22 -17.96 -6.65
N LYS A 237 3.77 -17.84 -7.90
CA LYS A 237 2.85 -16.77 -8.31
C LYS A 237 1.54 -16.82 -7.53
N GLY A 238 0.93 -18.01 -7.41
CA GLY A 238 -0.31 -18.18 -6.65
C GLY A 238 -0.19 -17.83 -5.17
N VAL A 239 0.97 -18.09 -4.54
CA VAL A 239 1.25 -17.68 -3.15
C VAL A 239 1.44 -16.18 -3.05
N VAL A 240 2.23 -15.56 -3.93
CA VAL A 240 2.43 -14.10 -3.91
C VAL A 240 1.12 -13.35 -4.15
N GLU A 241 0.24 -13.85 -5.02
CA GLU A 241 -1.08 -13.27 -5.29
C GLU A 241 -2.08 -13.45 -4.14
N GLN A 242 -2.01 -14.57 -3.40
CA GLN A 242 -2.97 -14.90 -2.33
C GLN A 242 -2.49 -14.51 -0.93
N MET A 243 -1.19 -14.31 -0.75
CA MET A 243 -0.67 -13.74 0.48
C MET A 243 -1.27 -12.35 0.64
N PRO A 244 -1.90 -12.05 1.78
CA PRO A 244 -2.35 -10.71 2.07
C PRO A 244 -1.16 -9.75 1.89
N PHE A 245 -1.32 -8.71 1.08
CA PHE A 245 -0.35 -7.61 1.05
C PHE A 245 -0.07 -7.09 2.47
N GLY A 246 -1.11 -7.18 3.33
CA GLY A 246 -1.03 -6.94 4.76
C GLY A 246 -0.11 -7.87 5.55
N SER A 247 0.05 -9.16 5.23
CA SER A 247 0.88 -10.07 6.05
C SER A 247 2.37 -9.91 5.77
N ILE A 248 2.76 -9.66 4.51
CA ILE A 248 4.15 -9.24 4.21
C ILE A 248 4.41 -7.88 4.86
N ALA A 249 3.49 -6.91 4.71
CA ALA A 249 3.63 -5.58 5.29
C ALA A 249 3.61 -5.58 6.84
N VAL A 250 2.82 -6.45 7.48
CA VAL A 250 2.73 -6.62 8.94
C VAL A 250 3.99 -7.28 9.46
N ALA A 251 4.49 -8.35 8.86
CA ALA A 251 5.77 -8.92 9.27
C ALA A 251 6.96 -7.97 9.03
N ILE A 252 6.88 -7.15 7.97
CA ILE A 252 7.80 -6.04 7.69
C ILE A 252 7.76 -4.98 8.80
N TYR A 253 6.55 -4.66 9.31
CA TYR A 253 6.27 -3.60 10.29
C TYR A 253 6.50 -4.03 11.74
N ASP A 254 6.11 -5.25 12.10
CA ASP A 254 6.22 -5.83 13.45
C ASP A 254 7.54 -6.60 13.67
N HIS A 255 8.40 -6.66 12.64
CA HIS A 255 9.72 -7.29 12.66
C HIS A 255 9.72 -8.78 13.03
N ASP A 256 8.62 -9.47 12.73
CA ASP A 256 8.42 -10.86 13.10
C ASP A 256 8.76 -11.81 11.94
N SER A 257 10.03 -12.23 11.88
CA SER A 257 10.49 -13.19 10.88
C SER A 257 9.93 -14.60 11.12
N GLU A 258 9.45 -14.92 12.32
CA GLU A 258 8.78 -16.19 12.61
C GLU A 258 7.35 -16.19 12.06
N GLU A 259 6.61 -15.10 12.26
CA GLU A 259 5.28 -14.91 11.69
C GLU A 259 5.32 -14.91 10.15
N LEU A 260 6.31 -14.26 9.54
CA LEU A 260 6.49 -14.31 8.08
C LEU A 260 6.78 -15.73 7.58
N THR A 261 7.66 -16.45 8.30
CA THR A 261 8.00 -17.84 7.97
C THR A 261 6.77 -18.73 8.03
N GLN A 262 5.98 -18.60 9.10
CA GLN A 262 4.76 -19.37 9.29
C GLN A 262 3.68 -19.02 8.25
N SER A 263 3.44 -17.74 8.01
CA SER A 263 2.45 -17.28 7.03
C SER A 263 2.79 -17.73 5.62
N THR A 264 4.06 -17.63 5.22
CA THR A 264 4.52 -18.10 3.90
C THR A 264 4.35 -19.61 3.76
N LEU A 265 4.64 -20.36 4.83
CA LEU A 265 4.46 -21.81 4.87
C LEU A 265 2.97 -22.21 4.73
N GLU A 266 2.10 -21.59 5.52
CA GLU A 266 0.66 -21.85 5.53
C GLU A 266 0.01 -21.54 4.18
N GLU A 267 0.33 -20.38 3.60
CA GLU A 267 -0.24 -20.00 2.31
C GLU A 267 0.31 -20.87 1.17
N THR A 268 1.60 -21.26 1.21
CA THR A 268 2.17 -22.22 0.25
C THR A 268 1.43 -23.56 0.27
N LEU A 269 1.14 -24.08 1.47
CA LEU A 269 0.38 -25.32 1.63
C LEU A 269 -1.06 -25.17 1.12
N LYS A 270 -1.71 -24.04 1.40
CA LYS A 270 -3.07 -23.74 0.97
C LYS A 270 -3.17 -23.64 -0.56
N VAL A 271 -2.26 -22.92 -1.20
CA VAL A 271 -2.22 -22.79 -2.67
C VAL A 271 -1.92 -24.15 -3.31
N LEU A 272 -0.93 -24.87 -2.82
CA LEU A 272 -0.60 -26.21 -3.32
C LEU A 272 -1.79 -27.18 -3.18
N GLY A 273 -2.50 -27.15 -2.04
CA GLY A 273 -3.68 -27.97 -1.79
C GLY A 273 -4.84 -27.66 -2.74
N LYS A 274 -5.10 -26.37 -3.04
CA LYS A 274 -6.12 -25.96 -4.02
C LYS A 274 -5.84 -26.52 -5.41
N TYR A 275 -4.60 -26.41 -5.86
CA TYR A 275 -4.20 -26.90 -7.18
C TYR A 275 -4.26 -28.43 -7.30
N VAL A 276 -3.93 -29.15 -6.24
CA VAL A 276 -4.02 -30.63 -6.19
C VAL A 276 -5.47 -31.11 -6.11
N ALA A 277 -6.39 -30.29 -5.58
CA ALA A 277 -7.82 -30.56 -5.56
C ALA A 277 -8.54 -30.18 -6.88
N SER A 278 -7.90 -29.41 -7.76
CA SER A 278 -8.45 -29.05 -9.07
C SER A 278 -8.18 -30.18 -10.09
N ASP A 279 -9.15 -30.50 -10.94
CA ASP A 279 -9.02 -31.48 -12.04
C ASP A 279 -8.11 -30.98 -13.19
N ASP A 280 -7.38 -29.89 -12.97
CA ASP A 280 -6.57 -29.24 -13.98
C ASP A 280 -5.33 -30.10 -14.31
N ASN A 281 -5.20 -30.50 -15.58
CA ASN A 281 -4.26 -31.52 -16.05
C ASN A 281 -2.76 -31.17 -15.85
N LEU A 282 -2.45 -29.94 -15.42
CA LEU A 282 -1.08 -29.42 -15.34
C LEU A 282 -0.26 -29.98 -14.16
N LEU A 283 -0.90 -30.54 -13.12
CA LEU A 283 -0.24 -30.95 -11.87
C LEU A 283 -0.53 -32.40 -11.45
N LYS A 284 -0.98 -33.25 -12.38
CA LYS A 284 -1.34 -34.67 -12.12
C LYS A 284 -0.23 -35.53 -11.49
N GLU A 285 1.02 -35.08 -11.53
CA GLU A 285 2.16 -35.77 -10.91
C GLU A 285 2.28 -35.51 -9.39
N ILE A 286 1.56 -34.51 -8.86
CA ILE A 286 1.54 -34.18 -7.42
C ILE A 286 0.27 -34.78 -6.81
N THR A 287 0.44 -35.79 -5.96
CA THR A 287 -0.67 -36.51 -5.32
C THR A 287 -1.09 -35.86 -4.00
N SER A 288 -2.37 -36.00 -3.62
CA SER A 288 -2.88 -35.54 -2.32
C SER A 288 -2.14 -36.13 -1.12
N ASP A 289 -1.59 -37.34 -1.28
CA ASP A 289 -0.83 -38.04 -0.25
C ASP A 289 0.59 -37.48 -0.10
N GLN A 290 1.21 -37.04 -1.20
CA GLN A 290 2.46 -36.27 -1.14
C GLN A 290 2.26 -34.94 -0.43
N VAL A 291 1.16 -34.21 -0.69
CA VAL A 291 0.84 -32.94 0.01
C VAL A 291 0.61 -33.15 1.51
N LYS A 292 -0.10 -34.22 1.89
CA LYS A 292 -0.35 -34.55 3.31
C LYS A 292 0.92 -35.01 4.05
N SER A 293 1.79 -35.79 3.39
CA SER A 293 3.09 -36.17 3.94
C SER A 293 3.98 -34.93 4.11
N PHE A 294 4.03 -34.09 3.08
CA PHE A 294 4.76 -32.83 3.03
C PHE A 294 4.36 -31.88 4.17
N ALA A 295 3.06 -31.67 4.41
CA ALA A 295 2.57 -30.80 5.49
C ALA A 295 3.02 -31.28 6.89
N ASN A 296 3.12 -32.60 7.11
CA ASN A 296 3.58 -33.19 8.37
C ASN A 296 5.11 -33.16 8.54
N ASP A 297 5.88 -33.25 7.44
CA ASP A 297 7.34 -33.21 7.45
C ASP A 297 7.91 -31.78 7.54
N LEU A 298 7.19 -30.80 6.99
CA LEU A 298 7.54 -29.36 6.99
C LEU A 298 7.70 -28.77 8.39
N THR A 299 6.80 -29.10 9.32
CA THR A 299 6.78 -28.54 10.68
C THR A 299 7.96 -28.99 11.55
N ASN A 300 8.70 -30.03 11.13
CA ASN A 300 9.80 -30.63 11.88
C ASN A 300 11.16 -30.57 11.15
N ASN A 301 11.24 -29.99 9.95
CA ASN A 301 12.47 -29.93 9.16
C ASN A 301 13.32 -28.72 9.57
N ALA A 302 14.26 -28.94 10.50
CA ALA A 302 15.13 -27.90 11.05
C ALA A 302 16.03 -27.20 10.00
N ILE A 303 16.40 -27.88 8.91
CA ILE A 303 17.23 -27.29 7.84
C ILE A 303 16.40 -26.30 7.02
N LEU A 304 15.19 -26.74 6.61
CA LEU A 304 14.26 -25.89 5.89
C LEU A 304 13.85 -24.67 6.72
N ILE A 305 13.48 -24.86 8.00
CA ILE A 305 13.12 -23.74 8.89
C ILE A 305 14.29 -22.76 9.05
N SER A 306 15.53 -23.26 9.13
CA SER A 306 16.73 -22.41 9.18
C SER A 306 16.93 -21.59 7.91
N ASP A 307 16.75 -22.20 6.73
CA ASP A 307 16.85 -21.50 5.45
C ASP A 307 15.72 -20.47 5.27
N LEU A 308 14.48 -20.81 5.65
CA LEU A 308 13.36 -19.87 5.63
C LEU A 308 13.57 -18.68 6.57
N LYS A 309 14.11 -18.92 7.76
CA LYS A 309 14.50 -17.85 8.68
C LYS A 309 15.57 -16.92 8.09
N LYS A 310 16.47 -17.40 7.22
CA LYS A 310 17.44 -16.52 6.53
C LYS A 310 16.74 -15.55 5.57
N PHE A 311 15.82 -16.04 4.74
CA PHE A 311 15.06 -15.20 3.82
C PHE A 311 14.13 -14.23 4.57
N ALA A 312 13.42 -14.71 5.60
CA ALA A 312 12.57 -13.87 6.44
C ALA A 312 13.38 -12.79 7.18
N ASN A 313 14.58 -13.12 7.67
CA ASN A 313 15.48 -12.13 8.26
C ASN A 313 15.98 -11.11 7.24
N ARG A 314 16.16 -11.47 5.96
CA ARG A 314 16.50 -10.51 4.89
C ARG A 314 15.36 -9.56 4.59
N VAL A 315 14.11 -10.05 4.57
CA VAL A 315 12.90 -9.19 4.48
C VAL A 315 12.87 -8.18 5.64
N VAL A 316 13.17 -8.64 6.86
CA VAL A 316 13.23 -7.78 8.07
C VAL A 316 14.45 -6.84 8.06
N GLU A 317 15.57 -7.23 7.45
CA GLU A 317 16.76 -6.37 7.25
C GLU A 317 16.47 -5.26 6.22
N LEU A 318 15.78 -5.58 5.12
CA LEU A 318 15.36 -4.62 4.08
C LEU A 318 14.39 -3.55 4.61
N SER A 319 13.62 -3.85 5.67
CA SER A 319 12.67 -2.91 6.27
C SER A 319 13.23 -2.09 7.43
N ASN A 320 14.02 -2.71 8.32
CA ASN A 320 14.51 -2.10 9.56
C ASN A 320 15.51 -0.95 9.36
N GLU A 321 16.25 -0.96 8.25
CA GLU A 321 17.43 -0.11 8.13
C GLU A 321 17.19 1.13 7.26
N VAL A 322 16.40 1.00 6.20
CA VAL A 322 16.21 2.05 5.20
C VAL A 322 15.16 3.08 5.64
N ILE A 323 14.04 2.62 6.22
CA ILE A 323 12.84 3.44 6.40
C ILE A 323 12.94 4.28 7.67
N THR A 324 13.23 3.69 8.83
CA THR A 324 13.02 4.38 10.11
C THR A 324 14.19 5.24 10.58
N ASN A 325 15.42 4.90 10.18
CA ASN A 325 16.64 5.51 10.73
C ASN A 325 17.44 6.38 9.76
N VAL A 326 17.30 6.18 8.44
CA VAL A 326 18.14 6.87 7.44
C VAL A 326 17.44 8.06 6.80
N TRP A 327 16.25 7.88 6.20
CA TRP A 327 15.62 8.96 5.42
C TRP A 327 14.80 9.96 6.22
N PHE A 328 14.33 9.59 7.42
CA PHE A 328 13.57 10.51 8.29
C PHE A 328 14.44 11.20 9.34
N ASN A 329 15.74 10.87 9.40
CA ASN A 329 16.67 11.58 10.28
C ASN A 329 17.16 12.86 9.56
N PRO A 330 16.88 14.06 10.11
CA PRO A 330 17.27 15.31 9.46
C PRO A 330 18.78 15.43 9.19
N GLU A 331 19.63 14.84 10.03
CA GLU A 331 21.09 14.88 9.84
C GLU A 331 21.57 13.94 8.72
N LEU A 332 20.89 12.82 8.51
CA LEU A 332 21.19 11.94 7.38
C LEU A 332 20.62 12.49 6.06
N GLU A 333 19.48 13.20 6.11
CA GLU A 333 19.01 13.97 4.95
C GLU A 333 20.03 15.05 4.56
N LYS A 334 20.57 15.81 5.54
CA LYS A 334 21.65 16.78 5.29
C LYS A 334 22.87 16.11 4.66
N ALA A 335 23.32 14.97 5.19
CA ALA A 335 24.43 14.20 4.63
C ALA A 335 24.13 13.72 3.19
N PHE A 336 22.90 13.31 2.90
CA PHE A 336 22.48 12.94 1.54
C PHE A 336 22.48 14.15 0.59
N GLN A 337 21.98 15.32 1.01
CA GLN A 337 22.02 16.54 0.20
C GLN A 337 23.47 16.94 -0.14
N VAL A 338 24.38 16.80 0.82
CA VAL A 338 25.81 16.98 0.62
C VAL A 338 26.40 15.92 -0.30
N TYR A 339 26.03 14.65 -0.14
CA TYR A 339 26.46 13.58 -1.04
C TYR A 339 25.99 13.83 -2.49
N LYS A 340 24.76 14.31 -2.67
CA LYS A 340 24.16 14.59 -3.99
C LYS A 340 24.81 15.79 -4.67
N ASN A 341 25.02 16.88 -3.94
CA ASN A 341 25.36 18.19 -4.52
C ASN A 341 26.80 18.65 -4.26
N GLY A 342 27.52 17.99 -3.35
CA GLY A 342 28.76 18.51 -2.75
C GLY A 342 28.49 19.55 -1.66
N ALA A 343 29.55 20.02 -1.01
CA ALA A 343 29.49 21.01 0.06
C ALA A 343 30.64 22.01 0.00
N GLU A 344 30.69 22.84 -1.06
CA GLU A 344 31.53 24.04 -1.02
C GLU A 344 31.03 24.99 0.09
N GLY A 345 31.96 25.62 0.81
CA GLY A 345 31.62 26.62 1.83
C GLY A 345 31.05 26.09 3.14
N GLU A 346 31.43 24.87 3.54
CA GLU A 346 31.02 24.27 4.83
C GLU A 346 29.49 24.06 4.98
N TRP A 347 28.81 23.66 3.89
CA TRP A 347 27.37 23.34 3.91
C TRP A 347 27.07 22.22 4.91
N PHE A 348 26.25 22.51 5.92
CA PHE A 348 26.03 21.68 7.13
C PHE A 348 27.32 21.26 7.87
N GLY A 349 28.39 22.05 7.77
CA GLY A 349 29.69 21.75 8.36
C GLY A 349 30.51 20.70 7.60
N TYR A 350 30.10 20.33 6.38
CA TYR A 350 30.83 19.44 5.49
C TYR A 350 31.63 20.21 4.44
N SER A 351 32.76 19.66 4.03
CA SER A 351 33.54 20.13 2.88
C SER A 351 33.93 18.93 2.04
N VAL A 352 33.09 18.61 1.06
CA VAL A 352 33.23 17.39 0.22
C VAL A 352 32.79 17.66 -1.21
N ASP A 353 33.40 16.93 -2.14
CA ASP A 353 32.93 16.86 -3.53
C ASP A 353 31.66 16.00 -3.64
N ALA A 354 30.83 16.29 -4.64
CA ALA A 354 29.63 15.51 -4.92
C ALA A 354 29.97 14.03 -5.18
N GLN A 355 29.18 13.14 -4.60
CA GLN A 355 29.26 11.67 -4.65
C GLN A 355 30.55 11.07 -4.06
N ASP A 356 31.39 11.87 -3.38
CA ASP A 356 32.60 11.38 -2.71
C ASP A 356 32.27 10.87 -1.29
N TRP A 357 31.96 9.58 -1.21
CA TRP A 357 31.62 8.92 0.05
C TRP A 357 32.81 8.86 1.01
N ASP A 358 34.02 8.68 0.49
CA ASP A 358 35.24 8.53 1.29
C ASP A 358 35.62 9.86 1.97
N GLN A 359 35.28 10.99 1.35
CA GLN A 359 35.37 12.30 1.99
C GLN A 359 34.21 12.58 2.95
N LEU A 360 32.99 12.15 2.63
CA LEU A 360 31.78 12.40 3.43
C LEU A 360 31.75 11.61 4.74
N SER A 361 31.95 10.29 4.66
CA SER A 361 31.69 9.41 5.81
C SER A 361 32.51 9.77 7.06
N PRO A 362 33.81 10.15 6.96
CA PRO A 362 34.58 10.56 8.14
C PRO A 362 34.12 11.92 8.71
N GLN A 363 33.53 12.80 7.90
CA GLN A 363 33.04 14.11 8.32
C GLN A 363 31.67 14.03 9.01
N MET A 364 30.92 12.94 8.84
CA MET A 364 29.63 12.74 9.52
C MET A 364 29.75 12.66 11.06
N ARG A 365 30.92 12.27 11.60
CA ARG A 365 31.28 12.33 13.04
C ARG A 365 30.24 11.66 13.96
N GLY A 366 29.59 12.39 14.87
CA GLY A 366 28.62 11.81 15.80
C GLY A 366 27.45 11.10 15.10
N VAL A 367 27.07 11.56 13.91
CA VAL A 367 26.06 10.89 13.07
C VAL A 367 26.59 9.54 12.57
N PHE A 368 27.85 9.47 12.16
CA PHE A 368 28.51 8.22 11.76
C PHE A 368 28.53 7.20 12.90
N ALA A 369 28.98 7.62 14.10
CA ALA A 369 29.03 6.76 15.27
C ALA A 369 27.62 6.25 15.67
N LYS A 370 26.61 7.10 15.56
CA LYS A 370 25.22 6.73 15.83
C LYS A 370 24.71 5.67 14.85
N VAL A 371 24.91 5.87 13.54
CA VAL A 371 24.50 4.88 12.52
C VAL A 371 25.17 3.52 12.78
N GLN A 372 26.47 3.52 13.04
CA GLN A 372 27.19 2.28 13.38
C GLN A 372 26.62 1.58 14.61
N SER A 373 26.35 2.34 15.68
CA SER A 373 25.77 1.80 16.91
C SER A 373 24.37 1.24 16.68
N ASP A 374 23.49 2.00 16.01
CA ASP A 374 22.11 1.60 15.73
C ASP A 374 22.09 0.31 14.88
N TYR A 375 23.02 0.18 13.92
CA TYR A 375 23.14 -1.02 13.12
C TYR A 375 23.61 -2.24 13.91
N VAL A 376 24.61 -2.08 14.79
CA VAL A 376 25.05 -3.15 15.71
C VAL A 376 23.91 -3.57 16.63
N SER A 377 23.20 -2.61 17.24
CA SER A 377 22.06 -2.91 18.11
C SER A 377 20.95 -3.65 17.37
N SER A 378 20.61 -3.22 16.15
CA SER A 378 19.62 -3.91 15.31
C SER A 378 20.06 -5.33 14.96
N TYR A 379 21.33 -5.53 14.57
CA TYR A 379 21.90 -6.84 14.30
C TYR A 379 21.80 -7.79 15.49
N CYS A 380 22.15 -7.30 16.68
CA CYS A 380 22.08 -8.05 17.95
C CYS A 380 20.64 -8.43 18.30
N ASN A 381 19.72 -7.46 18.27
CA ASN A 381 18.31 -7.66 18.60
C ASN A 381 17.67 -8.73 17.72
N ARG A 382 17.90 -8.67 16.40
CA ARG A 382 17.35 -9.65 15.43
C ARG A 382 17.86 -11.08 15.65
N ARG A 383 19.03 -11.24 16.27
CA ARG A 383 19.68 -12.54 16.47
C ARG A 383 19.61 -13.01 17.93
N GLY A 384 18.95 -12.26 18.80
CA GLY A 384 18.92 -12.53 20.25
C GLY A 384 20.32 -12.56 20.88
N ILE A 385 21.28 -11.84 20.29
CA ILE A 385 22.66 -11.75 20.77
C ILE A 385 22.74 -10.55 21.71
N ASP A 386 23.28 -10.77 22.91
CA ASP A 386 23.64 -9.67 23.79
C ASP A 386 24.84 -8.91 23.19
N PRO A 387 24.75 -7.58 22.94
CA PRO A 387 25.84 -6.80 22.35
C PRO A 387 27.18 -6.95 23.08
N ASP A 388 27.16 -7.22 24.39
CA ASP A 388 28.37 -7.39 25.20
C ASP A 388 29.09 -8.73 24.94
N GLN A 389 28.45 -9.64 24.20
CA GLN A 389 29.04 -10.92 23.78
C GLN A 389 29.81 -10.82 22.47
N LEU A 390 29.68 -9.72 21.72
CA LEU A 390 30.43 -9.50 20.50
C LEU A 390 31.88 -9.14 20.81
N SER A 391 32.81 -9.80 20.13
CA SER A 391 34.20 -9.33 20.11
C SER A 391 34.30 -7.97 19.40
N GLU A 392 35.38 -7.24 19.66
CA GLU A 392 35.64 -5.94 19.02
C GLU A 392 35.72 -6.07 17.49
N ASP A 393 36.36 -7.12 16.98
CA ASP A 393 36.45 -7.39 15.53
C ASP A 393 35.08 -7.65 14.91
N GLU A 394 34.22 -8.43 15.57
CA GLU A 394 32.85 -8.70 15.10
C GLU A 394 32.01 -7.42 15.11
N ARG A 395 32.06 -6.64 16.20
CA ARG A 395 31.38 -5.36 16.31
C ARG A 395 31.80 -4.40 15.21
N ASN A 396 33.11 -4.28 14.96
CA ASN A 396 33.67 -3.42 13.92
C ASN A 396 33.30 -3.89 12.51
N ALA A 397 33.23 -5.21 12.28
CA ALA A 397 32.78 -5.76 11.01
C ALA A 397 31.30 -5.44 10.75
N ILE A 398 30.43 -5.62 11.76
CA ILE A 398 29.00 -5.28 11.67
C ILE A 398 28.84 -3.78 11.40
N ALA A 399 29.51 -2.93 12.17
CA ALA A 399 29.47 -1.47 12.00
C ALA A 399 29.90 -1.02 10.59
N ARG A 400 30.93 -1.65 10.00
CA ARG A 400 31.35 -1.36 8.62
C ARG A 400 30.29 -1.74 7.60
N ASN A 401 29.68 -2.92 7.75
CA ASN A 401 28.59 -3.35 6.88
C ASN A 401 27.40 -2.38 6.92
N GLY A 402 27.08 -1.81 8.08
CA GLY A 402 26.03 -0.79 8.20
C GLY A 402 26.36 0.50 7.44
N MET A 403 27.63 0.92 7.44
CA MET A 403 28.05 2.09 6.64
C MET A 403 28.04 1.80 5.13
N GLU A 404 28.43 0.59 4.72
CA GLU A 404 28.32 0.15 3.32
C GLU A 404 26.85 0.09 2.87
N ALA A 405 25.95 -0.40 3.73
CA ALA A 405 24.51 -0.40 3.49
C ALA A 405 23.96 1.03 3.36
N LEU A 406 24.36 1.95 4.25
CA LEU A 406 23.97 3.36 4.15
C LEU A 406 24.42 3.99 2.82
N LYS A 407 25.66 3.74 2.39
CA LYS A 407 26.14 4.21 1.08
C LYS A 407 25.27 3.65 -0.06
N ALA A 408 24.98 2.35 -0.03
CA ALA A 408 24.17 1.72 -1.06
C ALA A 408 22.76 2.35 -1.13
N GLN A 409 22.18 2.74 0.00
CA GLN A 409 20.92 3.48 0.05
C GLN A 409 21.04 4.88 -0.57
N PHE A 410 22.13 5.60 -0.32
CA PHE A 410 22.42 6.90 -0.94
C PHE A 410 22.53 6.78 -2.47
N ASP A 411 23.28 5.79 -2.96
CA ASP A 411 23.43 5.50 -4.38
C ASP A 411 22.08 5.10 -5.03
N GLU A 412 21.28 4.28 -4.34
CA GLU A 412 19.96 3.85 -4.81
C GLU A 412 18.99 5.02 -4.92
N ARG A 413 18.92 5.90 -3.91
CA ARG A 413 18.06 7.09 -3.98
C ARG A 413 18.51 8.04 -5.08
N LEU A 414 19.81 8.28 -5.19
CA LEU A 414 20.37 9.19 -6.20
C LEU A 414 20.06 8.71 -7.63
N SER A 415 20.20 7.42 -7.89
CA SER A 415 19.91 6.81 -9.20
C SER A 415 18.41 6.74 -9.53
N ASN A 416 17.53 6.89 -8.54
CA ASN A 416 16.07 6.84 -8.70
C ASN A 416 15.37 8.19 -8.43
N GLN A 417 16.09 9.31 -8.48
CA GLN A 417 15.51 10.63 -8.23
C GLN A 417 14.31 10.92 -9.16
N GLU A 418 14.41 10.57 -10.45
CA GLU A 418 13.29 10.77 -11.40
C GLU A 418 12.03 10.01 -10.98
N LYS A 419 12.17 8.78 -10.48
CA LYS A 419 11.04 7.99 -9.97
C LYS A 419 10.43 8.62 -8.70
N ILE A 420 11.27 9.15 -7.80
CA ILE A 420 10.81 9.86 -6.61
C ILE A 420 10.05 11.13 -7.00
N ASP A 421 10.54 11.86 -7.99
CA ASP A 421 9.88 13.06 -8.51
C ASP A 421 8.52 12.71 -9.16
N GLU A 422 8.44 11.61 -9.92
CA GLU A 422 7.16 11.12 -10.46
C GLU A 422 6.15 10.73 -9.37
N ILE A 423 6.62 10.13 -8.27
CA ILE A 423 5.79 9.81 -7.10
C ILE A 423 5.28 11.12 -6.48
N LYS A 424 6.16 12.11 -6.27
CA LYS A 424 5.81 13.43 -5.74
C LYS A 424 4.76 14.11 -6.60
N ASP A 425 4.93 14.15 -7.92
CA ASP A 425 3.97 14.75 -8.87
C ASP A 425 2.57 14.11 -8.79
N LYS A 426 2.50 12.77 -8.62
CA LYS A 426 1.23 12.06 -8.44
C LYS A 426 0.58 12.40 -7.08
N GLN A 427 1.39 12.48 -6.04
CA GLN A 427 0.93 12.84 -4.70
C GLN A 427 0.45 14.30 -4.65
N GLU A 428 1.10 15.24 -5.35
CA GLU A 428 0.67 16.62 -5.51
C GLU A 428 -0.73 16.70 -6.12
N LYS A 429 -0.97 15.98 -7.22
CA LYS A 429 -2.30 15.91 -7.87
C LYS A 429 -3.38 15.36 -6.93
N LEU A 430 -3.05 14.38 -6.10
CA LEU A 430 -3.96 13.85 -5.08
C LEU A 430 -4.26 14.90 -4.00
N ILE A 431 -3.25 15.60 -3.49
CA ILE A 431 -3.43 16.65 -2.48
C ILE A 431 -4.28 17.80 -3.03
N GLU A 432 -4.03 18.25 -4.27
CA GLU A 432 -4.86 19.25 -4.93
C GLU A 432 -6.32 18.79 -5.02
N LEU A 433 -6.54 17.53 -5.39
CA LEU A 433 -7.87 16.95 -5.44
C LEU A 433 -8.54 16.91 -4.06
N PHE A 434 -7.83 16.46 -3.03
CA PHE A 434 -8.35 16.40 -1.67
C PHE A 434 -8.65 17.80 -1.11
N ALA A 435 -7.80 18.79 -1.41
CA ALA A 435 -8.04 20.19 -1.07
C ALA A 435 -9.34 20.70 -1.73
N ASN A 436 -9.51 20.46 -3.04
CA ASN A 436 -10.71 20.83 -3.80
C ASN A 436 -11.98 20.13 -3.26
N GLN A 437 -11.83 18.93 -2.71
CA GLN A 437 -12.91 18.17 -2.06
C GLN A 437 -13.08 18.50 -0.58
N GLN A 438 -12.43 19.55 -0.07
CA GLN A 438 -12.55 20.00 1.32
C GLN A 438 -12.15 18.92 2.35
N LEU A 439 -11.20 18.06 2.00
CA LEU A 439 -10.69 16.99 2.87
C LEU A 439 -9.43 17.40 3.63
N LEU A 440 -8.87 18.58 3.37
CA LEU A 440 -7.72 19.14 4.09
C LEU A 440 -8.08 20.34 4.97
N ILE A 441 -9.33 20.80 4.94
CA ILE A 441 -9.77 21.91 5.80
C ILE A 441 -9.88 21.43 7.25
N ARG A 442 -9.43 22.28 8.19
CA ARG A 442 -9.45 22.04 9.64
C ARG A 442 -10.71 22.65 10.26
N ASP A 443 -11.87 22.20 9.79
CA ASP A 443 -13.18 22.60 10.31
C ASP A 443 -14.18 21.44 10.26
N SER A 444 -15.40 21.66 10.76
CA SER A 444 -16.43 20.63 10.89
C SER A 444 -17.04 20.15 9.56
N VAL A 445 -16.69 20.75 8.41
CA VAL A 445 -17.11 20.26 7.09
C VAL A 445 -16.24 19.09 6.63
N ASN A 446 -15.02 18.99 7.18
CA ASN A 446 -14.14 17.85 6.96
C ASN A 446 -14.46 16.72 7.96
N PRO A 447 -14.99 15.57 7.51
CA PRO A 447 -15.34 14.45 8.39
C PRO A 447 -14.13 13.78 9.06
N MET A 448 -12.90 14.16 8.69
CA MET A 448 -11.68 13.68 9.32
C MET A 448 -11.18 14.58 10.44
N TYR A 449 -11.73 15.79 10.59
CA TYR A 449 -11.22 16.76 11.54
C TYR A 449 -12.01 16.71 12.85
N ALA A 450 -11.37 16.20 13.91
CA ALA A 450 -11.93 16.09 15.24
C ALA A 450 -11.56 17.29 16.15
N GLY A 451 -10.90 18.31 15.60
CA GLY A 451 -10.57 19.55 16.31
C GLY A 451 -9.13 19.68 16.78
N GLN A 452 -8.28 18.67 16.58
CA GLN A 452 -6.89 18.65 17.09
C GLN A 452 -5.86 18.25 16.02
N GLU A 453 -6.31 17.77 14.86
CA GLU A 453 -5.41 17.35 13.79
C GLU A 453 -4.75 18.55 13.10
N ASP A 454 -3.45 18.41 12.84
CA ASP A 454 -2.72 19.30 11.94
C ASP A 454 -2.92 18.89 10.47
N LEU A 455 -2.43 19.74 9.55
CA LEU A 455 -2.49 19.48 8.11
C LEU A 455 -1.86 18.13 7.74
N GLU A 456 -0.67 17.87 8.26
CA GLU A 456 0.12 16.67 7.97
C GLU A 456 -0.59 15.39 8.42
N THR A 457 -1.30 15.43 9.55
CA THR A 457 -2.15 14.33 10.01
C THR A 457 -3.28 14.06 9.04
N LEU A 458 -3.94 15.11 8.52
CA LEU A 458 -5.01 14.96 7.53
C LEU A 458 -4.48 14.40 6.20
N MET A 459 -3.35 14.92 5.70
CA MET A 459 -2.68 14.39 4.51
C MET A 459 -2.28 12.92 4.69
N ASN A 460 -1.69 12.57 5.84
CA ASN A 460 -1.29 11.19 6.12
C ASN A 460 -2.48 10.23 6.16
N ARG A 461 -3.59 10.62 6.79
CA ARG A 461 -4.84 9.85 6.80
C ARG A 461 -5.35 9.57 5.38
N LEU A 462 -5.30 10.57 4.49
CA LEU A 462 -5.73 10.43 3.11
C LEU A 462 -4.81 9.54 2.28
N PHE A 463 -3.49 9.63 2.47
CA PHE A 463 -2.55 8.70 1.82
C PHE A 463 -2.74 7.27 2.30
N LEU A 464 -2.91 7.04 3.60
CA LEU A 464 -3.22 5.71 4.14
C LEU A 464 -4.55 5.15 3.61
N MET A 465 -5.56 6.01 3.45
CA MET A 465 -6.83 5.60 2.85
C MET A 465 -6.68 5.28 1.37
N THR A 466 -5.85 6.05 0.65
CA THR A 466 -5.50 5.79 -0.76
C THR A 466 -4.84 4.42 -0.89
N GLU A 467 -3.84 4.12 -0.05
CA GLU A 467 -3.19 2.80 0.01
C GLU A 467 -4.19 1.67 0.31
N LYS A 468 -5.14 1.88 1.25
CA LYS A 468 -6.23 0.92 1.52
C LYS A 468 -7.10 0.67 0.30
N ILE A 469 -7.54 1.72 -0.38
CA ILE A 469 -8.41 1.60 -1.56
C ILE A 469 -7.71 0.85 -2.68
N MET A 470 -6.46 1.21 -2.97
CA MET A 470 -5.65 0.55 -4.00
C MET A 470 -5.53 -0.95 -3.70
N ARG A 471 -5.24 -1.30 -2.44
CA ARG A 471 -5.14 -2.69 -1.99
C ARG A 471 -6.47 -3.44 -2.10
N ASP A 472 -7.56 -2.89 -1.56
CA ASP A 472 -8.85 -3.58 -1.51
C ASP A 472 -9.47 -3.77 -2.90
N THR A 473 -9.08 -2.94 -3.88
CA THR A 473 -9.57 -3.01 -5.28
C THR A 473 -8.61 -3.72 -6.23
N GLY A 474 -7.38 -4.04 -5.78
CA GLY A 474 -6.32 -4.61 -6.62
C GLY A 474 -5.82 -3.67 -7.73
N ARG A 475 -6.13 -2.36 -7.66
CA ARG A 475 -5.73 -1.38 -8.66
C ARG A 475 -4.29 -0.92 -8.41
N THR A 476 -3.57 -0.61 -9.48
CA THR A 476 -2.14 -0.27 -9.44
C THR A 476 -1.84 1.12 -10.00
N GLU A 477 -2.80 1.75 -10.67
CA GLU A 477 -2.63 3.08 -11.27
C GLU A 477 -3.77 4.04 -10.89
N ILE A 478 -3.41 5.27 -10.53
CA ILE A 478 -4.35 6.36 -10.27
C ILE A 478 -4.34 7.30 -11.47
N ILE A 479 -5.52 7.56 -12.05
CA ILE A 479 -5.71 8.46 -13.18
C ILE A 479 -6.49 9.73 -12.77
N PHE A 480 -6.15 10.86 -13.40
CA PHE A 480 -6.67 12.19 -13.03
C PHE A 480 -7.43 12.90 -14.17
N HIS A 481 -7.61 12.26 -15.33
CA HIS A 481 -8.43 12.80 -16.42
C HIS A 481 -9.91 12.44 -16.28
N SER A 482 -10.78 13.10 -17.05
CA SER A 482 -12.22 12.82 -17.08
C SER A 482 -12.54 11.47 -17.71
N PHE A 483 -13.70 10.90 -17.33
CA PHE A 483 -14.32 9.64 -17.77
C PHE A 483 -14.57 9.50 -19.30
N ASP A 484 -14.03 10.39 -20.14
CA ASP A 484 -14.46 10.59 -21.53
C ASP A 484 -13.46 10.05 -22.59
N GLU A 485 -12.44 9.29 -22.17
CA GLU A 485 -11.51 8.63 -23.11
C GLU A 485 -11.67 7.11 -23.01
N ASP A 486 -11.92 6.46 -24.15
CA ASP A 486 -12.04 5.00 -24.39
C ASP A 486 -10.73 4.21 -24.07
N ILE A 487 -9.96 4.64 -23.07
CA ILE A 487 -8.67 4.09 -22.64
C ILE A 487 -8.76 3.65 -21.17
N ASP A 488 -9.91 3.13 -20.74
CA ASP A 488 -9.96 2.39 -19.47
C ASP A 488 -9.37 1.01 -19.73
N ARG A 489 -8.21 0.69 -19.15
CA ARG A 489 -7.77 -0.71 -19.00
C ARG A 489 -8.62 -1.30 -17.88
N PRO A 490 -9.70 -2.05 -18.17
CA PRO A 490 -10.61 -2.50 -17.13
C PRO A 490 -9.80 -3.37 -16.16
N GLY A 491 -9.81 -3.01 -14.87
CA GLY A 491 -9.19 -3.81 -13.82
C GLY A 491 -7.86 -3.31 -13.21
N THR A 492 -7.17 -2.32 -13.80
CA THR A 492 -5.87 -1.85 -13.25
C THR A 492 -5.85 -0.40 -12.78
N GLN A 493 -6.79 0.42 -13.27
CA GLN A 493 -6.86 1.85 -12.99
C GLN A 493 -8.01 2.22 -12.03
N ILE A 494 -7.81 3.29 -11.27
CA ILE A 494 -8.84 3.96 -10.46
C ILE A 494 -8.77 5.47 -10.62
N TYR A 495 -9.92 6.13 -10.68
CA TYR A 495 -9.97 7.58 -10.79
C TYR A 495 -9.69 8.24 -9.43
N GLY A 496 -8.87 9.29 -9.40
CA GLY A 496 -8.63 10.06 -8.17
C GLY A 496 -9.92 10.54 -7.49
N GLN A 497 -10.94 10.89 -8.27
CA GLN A 497 -12.26 11.30 -7.75
C GLN A 497 -12.96 10.18 -6.96
N GLN A 498 -12.84 8.92 -7.41
CA GLN A 498 -13.38 7.78 -6.67
C GLN A 498 -12.64 7.62 -5.34
N ILE A 499 -11.31 7.80 -5.32
CA ILE A 499 -10.51 7.75 -4.09
C ILE A 499 -10.99 8.81 -3.08
N ALA A 500 -11.15 10.06 -3.52
CA ALA A 500 -11.62 11.14 -2.65
C ALA A 500 -13.05 10.87 -2.12
N GLN A 501 -13.95 10.34 -2.96
CA GLN A 501 -15.31 9.98 -2.56
C GLN A 501 -15.32 8.83 -1.54
N LEU A 502 -14.54 7.78 -1.78
CA LEU A 502 -14.40 6.63 -0.86
C LEU A 502 -13.82 7.05 0.49
N ALA A 503 -12.79 7.90 0.49
CA ALA A 503 -12.23 8.45 1.72
C ALA A 503 -13.28 9.26 2.50
N ARG A 504 -14.04 10.13 1.82
CA ARG A 504 -15.14 10.87 2.45
C ARG A 504 -16.20 9.94 3.03
N THR A 505 -16.62 8.92 2.28
CA THR A 505 -17.60 7.91 2.74
C THR A 505 -17.10 7.19 4.00
N TRP A 506 -15.84 6.77 4.00
CA TRP A 506 -15.22 6.11 5.15
C TRP A 506 -15.29 6.98 6.41
N TYR A 507 -14.79 8.22 6.34
CA TYR A 507 -14.65 9.06 7.52
C TYR A 507 -15.98 9.63 8.03
N ILE A 508 -16.95 9.93 7.16
CA ILE A 508 -18.31 10.35 7.59
C ILE A 508 -18.96 9.27 8.48
N ASN A 509 -18.83 8.01 8.09
CA ASN A 509 -19.47 6.90 8.81
C ASN A 509 -18.67 6.45 10.02
N ARG A 510 -17.37 6.77 10.08
CA ARG A 510 -16.50 6.42 11.22
C ARG A 510 -16.83 7.20 12.49
N GLU A 511 -17.42 8.38 12.38
CA GLU A 511 -17.98 9.10 13.54
C GLU A 511 -19.14 8.35 14.19
N ILE A 512 -19.85 7.49 13.44
CA ILE A 512 -20.98 6.72 13.96
C ILE A 512 -20.47 5.41 14.59
N SER A 513 -19.77 4.58 13.81
CA SER A 513 -19.02 3.43 14.32
C SER A 513 -18.03 2.89 13.28
N PRO A 514 -16.97 2.16 13.69
CA PRO A 514 -16.07 1.46 12.76
C PRO A 514 -16.79 0.49 11.82
N GLU A 515 -17.79 -0.23 12.33
CA GLU A 515 -18.58 -1.20 11.55
C GLU A 515 -19.40 -0.54 10.45
N GLN A 516 -19.97 0.64 10.72
CA GLN A 516 -20.71 1.40 9.72
C GLN A 516 -19.78 2.00 8.66
N ALA A 517 -18.59 2.44 9.04
CA ALA A 517 -17.57 2.88 8.09
C ALA A 517 -17.18 1.78 7.12
N GLU A 518 -16.88 0.58 7.62
CA GLU A 518 -16.53 -0.57 6.77
C GLU A 518 -17.69 -0.94 5.85
N LYS A 519 -18.91 -1.02 6.37
CA LYS A 519 -20.11 -1.36 5.57
C LYS A 519 -20.37 -0.34 4.46
N ALA A 520 -20.35 0.96 4.79
CA ALA A 520 -20.61 2.03 3.82
C ALA A 520 -19.50 2.12 2.76
N TYR A 521 -18.25 1.92 3.17
CA TYR A 521 -17.11 1.86 2.27
C TYR A 521 -17.17 0.66 1.31
N HIS A 522 -17.41 -0.55 1.83
CA HIS A 522 -17.53 -1.75 1.01
C HIS A 522 -18.69 -1.64 0.02
N GLN A 523 -19.85 -1.13 0.46
CA GLN A 523 -20.97 -0.86 -0.44
C GLN A 523 -20.60 0.16 -1.52
N ALA A 524 -19.88 1.23 -1.18
CA ALA A 524 -19.45 2.22 -2.15
C ALA A 524 -18.46 1.65 -3.18
N LEU A 525 -17.59 0.70 -2.81
CA LEU A 525 -16.73 -0.01 -3.76
C LEU A 525 -17.56 -0.82 -4.77
N ILE A 526 -18.60 -1.53 -4.30
CA ILE A 526 -19.54 -2.28 -5.15
C ILE A 526 -20.31 -1.33 -6.07
N ASP A 527 -20.88 -0.26 -5.52
CA ASP A 527 -21.69 0.72 -6.27
C ASP A 527 -20.89 1.42 -7.36
N MET A 528 -19.58 1.60 -7.15
CA MET A 528 -18.64 2.15 -8.13
C MET A 528 -18.11 1.10 -9.13
N GLY A 529 -18.48 -0.18 -8.99
CA GLY A 529 -17.99 -1.26 -9.83
C GLY A 529 -16.50 -1.56 -9.65
N LEU A 530 -15.94 -1.23 -8.48
CA LEU A 530 -14.53 -1.43 -8.18
C LEU A 530 -14.25 -2.84 -7.66
N ILE A 531 -15.23 -3.47 -7.01
CA ILE A 531 -15.23 -4.86 -6.57
C ILE A 531 -16.56 -5.53 -6.92
N GLU A 532 -16.59 -6.86 -6.93
CA GLU A 532 -17.83 -7.63 -7.08
C GLU A 532 -18.60 -7.67 -5.76
N ASP A 533 -19.93 -7.74 -5.86
CA ASP A 533 -20.79 -8.01 -4.69
C ASP A 533 -20.70 -9.50 -4.37
N GLU A 534 -20.21 -9.85 -3.18
CA GLU A 534 -20.08 -11.25 -2.73
C GLU A 534 -21.42 -12.00 -2.67
N ASN A 535 -22.55 -11.28 -2.63
CA ASN A 535 -23.88 -11.88 -2.72
C ASN A 535 -24.26 -12.26 -4.17
N LEU A 536 -23.48 -11.81 -5.15
CA LEU A 536 -23.65 -12.09 -6.56
C LEU A 536 -22.54 -13.02 -7.04
N ILE A 537 -22.90 -14.12 -7.66
CA ILE A 537 -21.99 -15.06 -8.27
C ILE A 537 -22.09 -14.87 -9.79
N HIS A 538 -21.00 -14.49 -10.45
CA HIS A 538 -20.98 -14.14 -11.89
C HIS A 538 -22.02 -13.06 -12.26
N GLY A 539 -22.19 -12.07 -11.37
CA GLY A 539 -23.10 -10.93 -11.57
C GLY A 539 -24.58 -11.20 -11.30
N VAL A 540 -24.94 -12.39 -10.79
CA VAL A 540 -26.33 -12.73 -10.44
C VAL A 540 -26.47 -13.34 -9.05
N GLU A 541 -27.64 -13.17 -8.44
CA GLU A 541 -27.99 -13.88 -7.21
C GLU A 541 -28.19 -15.38 -7.51
N PRO A 542 -27.64 -16.30 -6.69
CA PRO A 542 -27.91 -17.72 -6.82
C PRO A 542 -29.41 -18.03 -6.64
N GLN A 543 -30.02 -18.58 -7.68
CA GLN A 543 -31.44 -18.93 -7.70
C GLN A 543 -31.63 -20.34 -8.25
N LYS A 544 -32.55 -21.09 -7.64
CA LYS A 544 -33.00 -22.37 -8.20
C LYS A 544 -33.81 -22.13 -9.47
N VAL A 545 -33.50 -22.92 -10.49
CA VAL A 545 -34.10 -22.90 -11.81
C VAL A 545 -34.80 -24.24 -12.01
N THR A 546 -36.02 -24.17 -12.55
CA THR A 546 -36.79 -25.37 -12.92
C THR A 546 -37.08 -25.33 -14.41
N CYS A 547 -36.82 -26.44 -15.09
CA CYS A 547 -37.08 -26.65 -16.50
C CYS A 547 -37.99 -27.86 -16.66
N THR A 548 -39.17 -27.69 -17.27
CA THR A 548 -40.12 -28.78 -17.52
C THR A 548 -40.40 -28.94 -19.00
N GLY A 549 -40.55 -30.19 -19.43
CA GLY A 549 -40.76 -30.51 -20.83
C GLY A 549 -40.97 -32.00 -21.03
N ASP A 550 -40.95 -32.40 -22.30
CA ASP A 550 -41.09 -33.79 -22.71
C ASP A 550 -39.88 -34.20 -23.55
N TYR A 551 -39.47 -35.45 -23.44
CA TYR A 551 -38.54 -36.07 -24.38
C TYR A 551 -39.19 -37.24 -25.10
N VAL A 552 -38.70 -37.52 -26.31
CA VAL A 552 -39.05 -38.73 -27.06
C VAL A 552 -37.90 -39.70 -26.93
N ILE A 553 -38.17 -40.87 -26.35
CA ILE A 553 -37.27 -42.02 -26.32
C ILE A 553 -37.69 -43.01 -27.41
N THR A 554 -36.73 -43.47 -28.19
CA THR A 554 -36.92 -44.41 -29.29
C THR A 554 -36.03 -45.61 -29.10
N PHE A 555 -36.63 -46.79 -28.98
CA PHE A 555 -35.94 -48.06 -28.91
C PHE A 555 -36.01 -48.76 -30.27
N THR A 556 -34.87 -49.25 -30.74
CA THR A 556 -34.73 -50.00 -31.99
C THR A 556 -34.28 -51.41 -31.66
N ASN A 557 -34.96 -52.42 -32.20
CA ASN A 557 -34.55 -53.81 -32.06
C ASN A 557 -34.40 -54.42 -33.45
N VAL A 558 -33.22 -54.98 -33.72
CA VAL A 558 -32.91 -55.71 -34.95
C VAL A 558 -32.97 -57.20 -34.66
N TYR A 559 -33.96 -57.89 -35.23
CA TYR A 559 -34.14 -59.33 -35.06
C TYR A 559 -33.13 -60.12 -35.92
N ASP A 560 -32.90 -61.38 -35.55
CA ASP A 560 -31.98 -62.30 -36.27
C ASP A 560 -32.32 -62.48 -37.76
N ASP A 561 -33.57 -62.20 -38.17
CA ASP A 561 -34.02 -62.25 -39.56
C ASP A 561 -33.76 -60.95 -40.34
N GLY A 562 -33.12 -59.96 -39.71
CA GLY A 562 -32.82 -58.65 -40.27
C GLY A 562 -33.99 -57.66 -40.25
N SER A 563 -35.14 -58.03 -39.70
CA SER A 563 -36.25 -57.09 -39.51
C SER A 563 -35.97 -56.14 -38.33
N THR A 564 -36.43 -54.90 -38.44
CA THR A 564 -36.26 -53.87 -37.40
C THR A 564 -37.61 -53.44 -36.85
N ARG A 565 -37.73 -53.37 -35.53
CA ARG A 565 -38.89 -52.76 -34.86
C ARG A 565 -38.45 -51.53 -34.07
N VAL A 566 -39.25 -50.48 -34.17
CA VAL A 566 -39.01 -49.19 -33.52
C VAL A 566 -40.21 -48.85 -32.63
N CYS A 567 -39.97 -48.63 -31.34
CA CYS A 567 -40.98 -48.16 -30.39
C CYS A 567 -40.57 -46.77 -29.87
N SER A 568 -41.47 -45.79 -29.94
CA SER A 568 -41.21 -44.41 -29.50
C SER A 568 -42.23 -43.97 -28.44
N PHE A 569 -41.74 -43.31 -27.39
CA PHE A 569 -42.55 -42.87 -26.25
C PHE A 569 -42.23 -41.42 -25.90
N THR A 570 -43.26 -40.60 -25.66
CA THR A 570 -43.12 -39.23 -25.16
C THR A 570 -43.28 -39.23 -23.65
N ILE A 571 -42.26 -38.77 -22.94
CA ILE A 571 -42.17 -38.86 -21.48
C ILE A 571 -41.93 -37.46 -20.89
N PRO A 572 -42.76 -37.03 -19.93
CA PRO A 572 -42.54 -35.77 -19.22
C PRO A 572 -41.35 -35.90 -18.28
N PHE A 573 -40.62 -34.80 -18.15
CA PHE A 573 -39.53 -34.67 -17.21
C PHE A 573 -39.45 -33.28 -16.57
N SER A 574 -38.72 -33.21 -15.45
CA SER A 574 -38.38 -31.97 -14.79
C SER A 574 -36.91 -31.97 -14.41
N LEU A 575 -36.24 -30.86 -14.66
CA LEU A 575 -34.85 -30.61 -14.28
C LEU A 575 -34.81 -29.42 -13.32
N GLU A 576 -34.21 -29.58 -12.15
CA GLU A 576 -33.96 -28.53 -11.15
C GLU A 576 -32.45 -28.36 -10.92
N PHE A 577 -31.95 -27.13 -10.93
CA PHE A 577 -30.53 -26.79 -10.74
C PHE A 577 -30.39 -25.34 -10.28
N TRP A 578 -29.22 -24.92 -9.82
CA TRP A 578 -28.94 -23.50 -9.56
C TRP A 578 -28.46 -22.80 -10.84
N ASN A 579 -28.93 -21.58 -11.09
CA ASN A 579 -28.48 -20.76 -12.24
C ASN A 579 -26.95 -20.63 -12.33
N VAL A 580 -26.26 -20.56 -11.19
CA VAL A 580 -24.79 -20.44 -11.08
C VAL A 580 -24.05 -21.77 -11.12
N GLY A 581 -24.70 -22.91 -10.87
CA GLY A 581 -24.10 -24.23 -10.96
C GLY A 581 -22.72 -24.35 -10.28
N ALA A 582 -21.83 -25.15 -10.87
CA ALA A 582 -20.46 -25.35 -10.41
C ALA A 582 -19.62 -24.06 -10.40
N LEU A 583 -19.94 -23.09 -11.25
CA LEU A 583 -19.30 -21.76 -11.27
C LEU A 583 -19.52 -20.98 -9.96
N GLY A 584 -20.56 -21.30 -9.18
CA GLY A 584 -20.78 -20.76 -7.83
C GLY A 584 -20.13 -21.54 -6.69
N GLY A 585 -19.49 -22.67 -6.99
CA GLY A 585 -18.91 -23.56 -6.00
C GLY A 585 -19.77 -24.80 -5.71
N ALA A 586 -19.20 -25.70 -4.90
CA ALA A 586 -19.73 -27.05 -4.68
C ALA A 586 -21.15 -27.08 -4.07
N GLU A 587 -21.56 -26.03 -3.36
CA GLU A 587 -22.89 -25.93 -2.77
C GLU A 587 -24.00 -25.63 -3.79
N TYR A 588 -23.65 -25.06 -4.95
CA TYR A 588 -24.60 -24.74 -6.04
C TYR A 588 -24.48 -25.67 -7.25
N SER A 589 -23.50 -26.58 -7.28
CA SER A 589 -23.29 -27.49 -8.43
C SER A 589 -24.42 -28.51 -8.61
N GLY A 590 -25.18 -28.80 -7.56
CA GLY A 590 -26.19 -29.87 -7.56
C GLY A 590 -27.36 -29.62 -8.52
N ALA A 591 -27.69 -30.65 -9.30
CA ALA A 591 -28.86 -30.72 -10.17
C ALA A 591 -29.65 -32.02 -9.97
N SER A 592 -30.96 -31.95 -10.13
CA SER A 592 -31.91 -33.05 -9.97
C SER A 592 -32.77 -33.21 -11.22
N TYR A 593 -32.75 -34.40 -11.79
CA TYR A 593 -33.51 -34.80 -12.98
C TYR A 593 -34.57 -35.83 -12.61
N THR A 594 -35.84 -35.43 -12.66
CA THR A 594 -37.00 -36.30 -12.44
C THR A 594 -37.56 -36.75 -13.79
N TRP A 595 -37.62 -38.06 -13.99
CA TRP A 595 -38.03 -38.70 -15.25
C TRP A 595 -38.80 -39.99 -14.98
N SER A 596 -39.39 -40.59 -16.02
CA SER A 596 -40.07 -41.89 -15.90
C SER A 596 -39.39 -42.95 -16.76
N TYR A 597 -39.04 -44.07 -16.14
CA TYR A 597 -38.58 -45.25 -16.86
C TYR A 597 -39.76 -45.96 -17.52
N VAL A 598 -39.66 -46.18 -18.83
CA VAL A 598 -40.69 -46.82 -19.65
C VAL A 598 -40.43 -48.31 -19.74
N ASN A 599 -41.31 -49.11 -19.14
CA ASN A 599 -41.40 -50.54 -19.46
C ASN A 599 -42.50 -50.74 -20.51
N PHE A 600 -42.21 -51.48 -21.58
CA PHE A 600 -43.14 -51.66 -22.69
C PHE A 600 -43.07 -53.06 -23.28
N LEU A 601 -44.13 -53.44 -24.00
CA LEU A 601 -44.21 -54.70 -24.73
C LEU A 601 -43.74 -54.51 -26.16
N TRP A 602 -42.74 -55.28 -26.59
CA TRP A 602 -42.21 -55.20 -27.95
C TRP A 602 -43.24 -55.56 -29.03
N ASP A 603 -44.26 -56.37 -28.71
CA ASP A 603 -45.24 -56.85 -29.69
C ASP A 603 -46.09 -55.74 -30.31
N ASP A 604 -46.50 -54.76 -29.50
CA ASP A 604 -47.40 -53.67 -29.90
C ASP A 604 -46.93 -52.28 -29.45
N CYS A 605 -45.73 -52.17 -28.87
CA CYS A 605 -45.20 -50.97 -28.25
C CYS A 605 -46.14 -50.38 -27.17
N SER A 606 -47.00 -51.18 -26.53
CA SER A 606 -47.82 -50.71 -25.42
C SER A 606 -46.99 -50.54 -24.15
N VAL A 607 -47.24 -49.45 -23.42
CA VAL A 607 -46.59 -49.19 -22.14
C VAL A 607 -47.18 -50.10 -21.08
N ASP A 608 -46.34 -50.93 -20.47
CA ASP A 608 -46.68 -51.80 -19.34
C ASP A 608 -46.64 -51.01 -18.02
N ASN A 609 -45.58 -50.22 -17.81
CA ASN A 609 -45.41 -49.41 -16.61
C ASN A 609 -44.56 -48.14 -16.86
N LEU A 610 -44.87 -47.07 -16.14
CA LEU A 610 -44.05 -45.85 -16.03
C LEU A 610 -43.62 -45.67 -14.59
N GLY A 611 -42.35 -45.96 -14.30
CA GLY A 611 -41.79 -45.79 -12.96
C GLY A 611 -41.05 -44.46 -12.84
N GLU A 612 -41.50 -43.57 -11.96
CA GLU A 612 -40.78 -42.33 -11.66
C GLU A 612 -39.38 -42.63 -11.06
N ARG A 613 -38.41 -41.84 -11.48
CA ARG A 613 -37.01 -41.91 -11.11
C ARG A 613 -36.48 -40.49 -10.90
N VAL A 614 -35.55 -40.37 -9.96
CA VAL A 614 -34.80 -39.14 -9.74
C VAL A 614 -33.32 -39.48 -9.87
N SER A 615 -32.62 -38.74 -10.71
CA SER A 615 -31.18 -38.82 -10.88
C SER A 615 -30.58 -37.49 -10.48
N THR A 616 -29.45 -37.52 -9.78
CA THR A 616 -28.72 -36.31 -9.36
C THR A 616 -27.38 -36.25 -10.07
N GLY A 617 -26.91 -35.04 -10.35
CA GLY A 617 -25.62 -34.81 -10.99
C GLY A 617 -25.20 -33.36 -10.79
N GLU A 618 -24.22 -32.93 -11.59
CA GLU A 618 -23.71 -31.57 -11.54
C GLU A 618 -24.15 -30.76 -12.77
N PHE A 619 -24.41 -29.48 -12.54
CA PHE A 619 -24.67 -28.51 -13.59
C PHE A 619 -23.54 -27.48 -13.65
N SER A 620 -23.05 -27.19 -14.85
CA SER A 620 -21.89 -26.30 -15.03
C SER A 620 -22.17 -24.86 -14.58
N GLY A 621 -23.41 -24.38 -14.65
CA GLY A 621 -23.75 -22.98 -14.39
C GLY A 621 -23.84 -22.14 -15.67
N GLY A 622 -24.52 -21.00 -15.59
CA GLY A 622 -24.63 -20.02 -16.66
C GLY A 622 -25.81 -20.21 -17.62
N PRO A 623 -26.09 -19.20 -18.46
CA PRO A 623 -27.20 -19.25 -19.42
C PRO A 623 -27.03 -20.31 -20.52
N ASP A 624 -25.80 -20.76 -20.77
CA ASP A 624 -25.45 -21.81 -21.75
C ASP A 624 -24.81 -23.03 -21.08
N GLY A 625 -25.15 -23.28 -19.81
CA GLY A 625 -24.59 -24.38 -19.04
C GLY A 625 -25.01 -25.76 -19.53
N HIS A 626 -24.29 -26.78 -19.08
CA HIS A 626 -24.52 -28.18 -19.43
C HIS A 626 -24.52 -29.06 -18.17
N ALA A 627 -25.16 -30.23 -18.28
CA ALA A 627 -25.14 -31.26 -17.25
C ALA A 627 -25.22 -32.65 -17.87
N THR A 628 -24.55 -33.62 -17.25
CA THR A 628 -24.76 -35.04 -17.51
C THR A 628 -25.32 -35.66 -16.24
N ILE A 629 -26.60 -36.06 -16.27
CA ILE A 629 -27.34 -36.52 -15.09
C ILE A 629 -27.98 -37.86 -15.38
N GLY A 630 -27.53 -38.89 -14.67
CA GLY A 630 -27.91 -40.27 -14.99
C GLY A 630 -27.42 -40.64 -16.39
N TRP A 631 -28.36 -40.97 -17.28
CA TRP A 631 -28.08 -41.33 -18.68
C TRP A 631 -28.20 -40.14 -19.65
N ALA A 632 -28.73 -38.99 -19.21
CA ALA A 632 -29.10 -37.89 -20.09
C ALA A 632 -28.07 -36.76 -20.10
N ASN A 633 -27.83 -36.18 -21.28
CA ASN A 633 -27.08 -34.94 -21.46
C ASN A 633 -28.04 -33.77 -21.65
N PHE A 634 -27.82 -32.69 -20.90
CA PHE A 634 -28.57 -31.44 -20.96
C PHE A 634 -27.67 -30.30 -21.42
N SER A 635 -28.22 -29.44 -22.28
CA SER A 635 -27.57 -28.19 -22.69
C SER A 635 -28.58 -27.06 -22.68
N LEU A 636 -28.31 -26.03 -21.90
CA LEU A 636 -29.11 -24.82 -21.92
C LEU A 636 -28.77 -23.97 -23.14
N ASN A 637 -29.74 -23.16 -23.55
CA ASN A 637 -29.58 -22.19 -24.60
C ASN A 637 -30.15 -20.84 -24.13
N SER A 638 -29.24 -19.89 -23.90
CA SER A 638 -29.53 -18.50 -23.53
C SER A 638 -30.46 -18.34 -22.31
N GLY A 639 -30.42 -19.29 -21.36
CA GLY A 639 -31.24 -19.26 -20.14
C GLY A 639 -32.76 -19.35 -20.37
N ALA A 640 -33.20 -19.73 -21.57
CA ALA A 640 -34.62 -19.79 -21.94
C ALA A 640 -35.14 -21.24 -22.10
N THR A 641 -34.34 -22.11 -22.71
CA THR A 641 -34.70 -23.51 -22.99
C THR A 641 -33.50 -24.41 -22.72
N ALA A 642 -33.74 -25.68 -22.44
CA ALA A 642 -32.69 -26.69 -22.45
C ALA A 642 -33.07 -27.86 -23.37
N SER A 643 -32.08 -28.38 -24.09
CA SER A 643 -32.21 -29.63 -24.86
C SER A 643 -31.74 -30.80 -24.03
N ILE A 644 -32.44 -31.94 -24.14
CA ILE A 644 -32.03 -33.23 -23.60
C ILE A 644 -31.67 -34.17 -24.75
N SER A 645 -30.57 -34.90 -24.60
CA SER A 645 -30.13 -35.90 -25.58
C SER A 645 -29.45 -37.10 -24.94
N PHE A 646 -29.64 -38.26 -25.55
CA PHE A 646 -28.89 -39.50 -25.31
C PHE A 646 -28.95 -40.34 -26.58
N SER A 647 -27.88 -41.06 -26.90
CA SER A 647 -27.82 -41.93 -28.07
C SER A 647 -26.88 -43.09 -27.78
N ASP A 648 -27.37 -44.29 -28.04
CA ASP A 648 -26.67 -45.57 -28.01
C ASP A 648 -27.09 -46.40 -29.25
N GLU A 649 -26.52 -47.59 -29.45
CA GLU A 649 -26.74 -48.43 -30.63
C GLU A 649 -28.23 -48.71 -30.91
N ASP A 650 -29.01 -48.95 -29.86
CA ASP A 650 -30.42 -49.35 -29.94
C ASP A 650 -31.39 -48.34 -29.27
N GLU A 651 -30.88 -47.25 -28.70
CA GLU A 651 -31.69 -46.29 -27.92
C GLU A 651 -31.33 -44.84 -28.29
N ASN A 652 -32.34 -44.04 -28.61
CA ASN A 652 -32.16 -42.62 -28.94
C ASN A 652 -33.18 -41.77 -28.19
N VAL A 653 -32.69 -40.72 -27.53
CA VAL A 653 -33.50 -39.74 -26.80
C VAL A 653 -33.23 -38.34 -27.33
N SER A 654 -34.31 -37.62 -27.61
CA SER A 654 -34.24 -36.18 -27.91
C SER A 654 -35.46 -35.46 -27.34
N GLY A 655 -35.25 -34.27 -26.82
CA GLY A 655 -36.33 -33.47 -26.26
C GLY A 655 -35.88 -32.07 -25.88
N SER A 656 -36.81 -31.31 -25.31
CA SER A 656 -36.52 -29.97 -24.80
C SER A 656 -37.43 -29.62 -23.64
N CYS A 657 -36.95 -28.77 -22.75
CA CYS A 657 -37.74 -28.15 -21.69
C CYS A 657 -37.67 -26.62 -21.76
N THR A 658 -38.69 -25.98 -21.20
CA THR A 658 -38.74 -24.52 -21.05
C THR A 658 -38.41 -24.15 -19.61
N ILE A 659 -37.56 -23.15 -19.43
CA ILE A 659 -37.20 -22.63 -18.11
C ILE A 659 -38.35 -21.77 -17.58
N LEU A 660 -38.80 -22.06 -16.35
CA LEU A 660 -39.96 -21.40 -15.75
C LEU A 660 -39.65 -20.00 -15.19
N ASN A 661 -38.40 -19.74 -14.82
CA ASN A 661 -37.93 -18.47 -14.25
C ASN A 661 -36.72 -17.92 -15.03
N THR A 662 -36.93 -17.52 -16.28
CA THR A 662 -35.85 -16.98 -17.13
C THR A 662 -35.16 -15.74 -16.56
N SER A 663 -35.79 -15.02 -15.63
CA SER A 663 -35.17 -13.90 -14.91
C SER A 663 -33.98 -14.31 -14.04
N ALA A 664 -33.85 -15.59 -13.68
CA ALA A 664 -32.70 -16.10 -12.93
C ALA A 664 -31.37 -15.95 -13.70
N PHE A 665 -31.43 -15.73 -15.02
CA PHE A 665 -30.26 -15.47 -15.86
C PHE A 665 -30.09 -14.00 -16.23
N SER A 666 -30.94 -13.11 -15.72
CA SER A 666 -30.85 -11.68 -15.99
C SER A 666 -29.64 -11.07 -15.25
N GLY A 667 -28.64 -10.60 -15.99
CA GLY A 667 -27.46 -9.95 -15.41
C GLY A 667 -26.19 -10.80 -15.41
N TRP A 668 -26.23 -12.03 -15.96
CA TRP A 668 -25.01 -12.78 -16.27
C TRP A 668 -24.10 -11.94 -17.16
N LYS A 669 -22.84 -11.80 -16.75
CA LYS A 669 -21.80 -11.05 -17.48
C LYS A 669 -20.77 -11.98 -18.10
#